data_AF-A0A1U7QVR7-F1
#
_entry.id   AF-A0A1U7QVR7-F1
#
_cell.length_a   1.000
_cell.length_b   1.000
_cell.length_c   1.000
_cell.angle_alpha   90.00
_cell.angle_beta   90.00
_cell.angle_gamma   90.00
#
_symmetry.space_group_name_H-M   'P 1'
#
loop_
_entity.id
_entity.type
_entity.pdbx_description
1 polymer ?
#
loop_
_entity_poly.entity_id
_entity_poly.type
_entity_poly.pdbx_seq_one_letter_code
_entity_poly.pdbx_strand_id
1 'polypeptide(L)'
;MATEVHMPGPMCLIENVKGQLIANQEALGILSDITQPVVVVAIVGLYRTGKSYLMNKLAGKKTGFSLGSTVQAHTKGIWMWCVPHPKKAGHTLALLDTEGLGDVEKGDNQNDCWIFALAILLSSTFVYNSMGAINQQAMDQLHYVTELTDRIRSRSSPEQDEVQDSHEFVRFFPDFVWALRDFSLELKVNGKPISADEYLENSLNLKHGTGQKDKVKVLNLPQLCIHKFFPKKKCFVFEQPVHGKKLVQLESLQDQDLHSNFVEQVAEFCSYLFNSSKVKTLSGGIKVNGPRLKSLVVTYVNTISSGGLPCIENAVLALSQTENATAVQKAIAHYDQRMSQKLQLPTETLQELMSLHRASEKEAIKIFMENSFKDVNQVFMTKLVAELETKQEEFLKKNEWASSDRCSALLQDIFSPLEEDVKQGFYYKPGGYHLFIQKTQELKKKYYEEPRKGVQAEEVLQKFLRSKDDLTGAILQTDQTLTEKEKNIEVEHVKAEAAQTTVQIQQEMQQKIEQLLHQKEKTHEEHMKQLTEMMEKGQAQVREMQQKNEQLLQQREETHEERMKQLTEKTEEVQIQMREMQQKNEQLLQQKRNHEERIKQLTETMEKTQAQMQEMHQKNEQLLQVKKSHKERVKELTEKMAKTQNDYEKVCQLYSQEREENIKLKEELRHLKEKRCFIS
;
A
#
# COMPACT_ATOMS: atom_id res chain seq x y z
N MET A 1 -8.72 -22.01 -20.65
CA MET A 1 -9.24 -20.69 -20.23
C MET A 1 -9.45 -20.76 -18.73
N ALA A 2 -8.83 -19.87 -17.95
CA ALA A 2 -9.04 -19.86 -16.50
C ALA A 2 -10.49 -19.46 -16.22
N THR A 3 -11.22 -20.28 -15.47
CA THR A 3 -12.58 -19.97 -15.01
C THR A 3 -12.56 -18.69 -14.19
N GLU A 4 -13.34 -17.69 -14.58
CA GLU A 4 -13.52 -16.47 -13.76
C GLU A 4 -14.21 -16.88 -12.46
N VAL A 5 -13.47 -16.84 -11.35
CA VAL A 5 -14.02 -17.11 -10.03
C VAL A 5 -14.91 -15.94 -9.64
N HIS A 6 -16.21 -16.19 -9.54
CA HIS A 6 -17.21 -15.20 -9.15
C HIS A 6 -17.80 -15.61 -7.79
N MET A 7 -17.39 -14.92 -6.72
CA MET A 7 -18.02 -15.11 -5.41
C MET A 7 -19.43 -14.48 -5.41
N PRO A 8 -20.49 -15.24 -5.05
CA PRO A 8 -21.86 -14.71 -5.05
C PRO A 8 -22.08 -13.62 -3.99
N GLY A 9 -21.26 -13.59 -2.95
CA GLY A 9 -21.28 -12.59 -1.89
C GLY A 9 -19.99 -12.64 -1.07
N PRO A 10 -19.81 -11.71 -0.11
CA PRO A 10 -18.65 -11.70 0.77
C PRO A 10 -18.65 -12.86 1.76
N MET A 11 -17.47 -13.25 2.22
CA MET A 11 -17.25 -14.32 3.20
C MET A 11 -16.22 -13.87 4.23
N CYS A 12 -16.34 -14.31 5.48
CA CYS A 12 -15.32 -14.05 6.49
C CYS A 12 -14.01 -14.77 6.11
N LEU A 13 -12.90 -14.03 6.02
CA LEU A 13 -11.58 -14.57 5.72
C LEU A 13 -10.79 -14.84 7.01
N ILE A 14 -10.84 -13.90 7.95
CA ILE A 14 -10.19 -13.98 9.25
C ILE A 14 -11.24 -13.68 10.29
N GLU A 15 -11.56 -14.67 11.12
CA GLU A 15 -12.50 -14.55 12.23
C GLU A 15 -11.81 -13.93 13.44
N ASN A 16 -12.52 -13.10 14.20
CA ASN A 16 -12.07 -12.57 15.49
C ASN A 16 -13.05 -13.09 16.56
N VAL A 17 -12.68 -14.20 17.21
CA VAL A 17 -13.55 -14.91 18.16
C VAL A 17 -12.81 -15.08 19.48
N LYS A 18 -13.42 -14.60 20.58
CA LYS A 18 -12.86 -14.70 21.94
C LYS A 18 -11.42 -14.17 22.07
N GLY A 19 -11.11 -13.08 21.35
CA GLY A 19 -9.78 -12.49 21.36
C GLY A 19 -8.75 -13.21 20.48
N GLN A 20 -9.14 -14.23 19.71
CA GLN A 20 -8.24 -14.95 18.81
C GLN A 20 -8.58 -14.68 17.34
N LEU A 21 -7.55 -14.47 16.53
CA LEU A 21 -7.66 -14.39 15.08
C LEU A 21 -7.49 -15.79 14.46
N ILE A 22 -8.46 -16.21 13.64
CA ILE A 22 -8.50 -17.55 13.05
C ILE A 22 -8.80 -17.42 11.55
N ALA A 23 -8.01 -18.07 10.69
CA ALA A 23 -8.26 -18.07 9.25
C ALA A 23 -9.38 -19.06 8.90
N ASN A 24 -10.39 -18.59 8.16
CA ASN A 24 -11.54 -19.39 7.75
C ASN A 24 -11.17 -20.34 6.60
N GLN A 25 -11.28 -21.65 6.83
CA GLN A 25 -10.83 -22.66 5.86
C GLN A 25 -11.62 -22.67 4.54
N GLU A 26 -12.90 -22.32 4.56
CA GLU A 26 -13.73 -22.23 3.35
C GLU A 26 -13.26 -21.07 2.48
N ALA A 27 -13.00 -19.90 3.08
CA ALA A 27 -12.43 -18.75 2.39
C ALA A 27 -11.05 -19.05 1.81
N LEU A 28 -10.20 -19.77 2.55
CA LEU A 28 -8.90 -20.22 2.03
C LEU A 28 -9.04 -21.24 0.89
N GLY A 29 -10.13 -22.02 0.85
CA GLY A 29 -10.47 -22.89 -0.29
C GLY A 29 -10.73 -22.08 -1.55
N ILE A 30 -11.58 -21.05 -1.45
CA ILE A 30 -11.89 -20.14 -2.57
C ILE A 30 -10.62 -19.45 -3.08
N LEU A 31 -9.75 -18.96 -2.18
CA LEU A 31 -8.49 -18.35 -2.59
C LEU A 31 -7.59 -19.33 -3.36
N SER A 32 -7.58 -20.62 -3.02
CA SER A 32 -6.77 -21.61 -3.76
C SER A 32 -7.14 -21.74 -5.24
N ASP A 33 -8.39 -21.46 -5.61
CA ASP A 33 -8.87 -21.60 -6.98
C ASP A 33 -8.61 -20.35 -7.86
N ILE A 34 -8.29 -19.21 -7.24
CA ILE A 34 -8.05 -17.95 -7.96
C ILE A 34 -6.61 -17.92 -8.50
N THR A 35 -6.42 -18.44 -9.71
CA THR A 35 -5.09 -18.48 -10.38
C THR A 35 -4.65 -17.13 -10.95
N GLN A 36 -5.59 -16.20 -11.14
CA GLN A 36 -5.34 -14.86 -11.69
C GLN A 36 -4.58 -13.96 -10.69
N PRO A 37 -3.79 -12.98 -11.16
CA PRO A 37 -3.20 -11.99 -10.28
C PRO A 37 -4.27 -11.16 -9.56
N VAL A 38 -4.07 -10.89 -8.27
CA VAL A 38 -5.04 -10.19 -7.42
C VAL A 38 -4.64 -8.74 -7.17
N VAL A 39 -5.60 -7.84 -7.33
CA VAL A 39 -5.57 -6.45 -6.83
C VAL A 39 -6.33 -6.46 -5.51
N VAL A 40 -5.67 -6.10 -4.41
CA VAL A 40 -6.27 -6.20 -3.07
C VAL A 40 -6.54 -4.80 -2.53
N VAL A 41 -7.79 -4.47 -2.25
CA VAL A 41 -8.19 -3.19 -1.63
C VAL A 41 -8.76 -3.50 -0.25
N ALA A 42 -8.11 -2.99 0.81
CA ALA A 42 -8.60 -3.12 2.17
C ALA A 42 -9.14 -1.79 2.68
N ILE A 43 -10.25 -1.81 3.41
CA ILE A 43 -10.80 -0.63 4.09
C ILE A 43 -10.80 -0.82 5.59
N VAL A 44 -10.28 0.17 6.32
CA VAL A 44 -10.17 0.17 7.77
C VAL A 44 -10.66 1.51 8.31
N GLY A 45 -11.21 1.50 9.53
CA GLY A 45 -11.69 2.70 10.19
C GLY A 45 -12.61 2.38 11.35
N LEU A 46 -12.98 3.40 12.11
CA LEU A 46 -13.87 3.27 13.25
C LEU A 46 -15.18 2.52 12.88
N TYR A 47 -15.78 1.87 13.87
CA TYR A 47 -17.11 1.28 13.70
C TYR A 47 -18.14 2.35 13.26
N ARG A 48 -19.10 1.95 12.41
CA ARG A 48 -20.20 2.79 11.88
C ARG A 48 -19.80 4.02 11.05
N THR A 49 -18.71 3.93 10.31
CA THR A 49 -18.28 4.98 9.39
C THR A 49 -18.65 4.70 7.92
N GLY A 50 -19.50 3.69 7.67
CA GLY A 50 -19.98 3.37 6.32
C GLY A 50 -18.95 2.67 5.41
N LYS A 51 -18.01 1.90 5.97
CA LYS A 51 -16.98 1.15 5.24
C LYS A 51 -17.58 0.15 4.24
N SER A 52 -18.43 -0.74 4.74
CA SER A 52 -19.09 -1.80 3.95
C SER A 52 -19.90 -1.25 2.78
N TYR A 53 -20.48 -0.05 2.91
CA TYR A 53 -21.16 0.63 1.81
C TYR A 53 -20.21 0.97 0.65
N LEU A 54 -19.04 1.55 0.95
CA LEU A 54 -18.04 1.87 -0.07
C LEU A 54 -17.50 0.59 -0.74
N MET A 55 -17.35 -0.50 0.03
CA MET A 55 -16.91 -1.79 -0.51
C MET A 55 -17.96 -2.42 -1.43
N ASN A 56 -19.25 -2.32 -1.11
CA ASN A 56 -20.32 -2.76 -2.01
C ASN A 56 -20.31 -1.97 -3.32
N LYS A 57 -20.09 -0.65 -3.26
CA LYS A 57 -19.94 0.20 -4.45
C LYS A 57 -18.73 -0.20 -5.29
N LEU A 58 -17.60 -0.55 -4.67
CA LEU A 58 -16.43 -1.11 -5.38
C LEU A 58 -16.69 -2.47 -6.02
N ALA A 59 -17.50 -3.33 -5.40
CA ALA A 59 -17.95 -4.58 -5.99
C ALA A 59 -18.93 -4.38 -7.17
N GLY A 60 -19.44 -3.15 -7.38
CA GLY A 60 -20.47 -2.86 -8.37
C GLY A 60 -21.82 -3.50 -8.03
N LYS A 61 -22.07 -3.78 -6.74
CA LYS A 61 -23.29 -4.43 -6.25
C LYS A 61 -23.99 -3.53 -5.23
N LYS A 62 -25.32 -3.61 -5.17
CA LYS A 62 -26.10 -2.87 -4.15
C LYS A 62 -25.99 -3.53 -2.77
N THR A 63 -26.12 -4.85 -2.75
CA THR A 63 -26.06 -5.69 -1.55
C THR A 63 -24.81 -6.56 -1.60
N GLY A 64 -24.23 -6.85 -0.44
CA GLY A 64 -22.99 -7.60 -0.33
C GLY A 64 -22.53 -7.68 1.12
N PHE A 65 -21.52 -6.88 1.48
CA PHE A 65 -21.12 -6.70 2.87
C PHE A 65 -22.30 -6.09 3.65
N SER A 66 -22.66 -6.71 4.77
CA SER A 66 -23.81 -6.30 5.57
C SER A 66 -23.64 -4.86 6.09
N LEU A 67 -24.62 -4.00 5.82
CA LEU A 67 -24.65 -2.66 6.41
C LEU A 67 -25.26 -2.73 7.81
N GLY A 68 -24.47 -2.43 8.84
CA GLY A 68 -24.96 -2.41 10.21
C GLY A 68 -25.80 -1.16 10.50
N SER A 69 -27.06 -1.34 10.91
CA SER A 69 -28.00 -0.26 11.24
C SER A 69 -28.26 -0.09 12.75
N THR A 70 -27.71 -0.99 13.58
CA THR A 70 -27.94 -1.06 15.02
C THR A 70 -26.74 -0.61 15.85
N VAL A 71 -26.92 -0.55 17.18
CA VAL A 71 -25.88 -0.19 18.14
C VAL A 71 -24.83 -1.29 18.40
N GLN A 72 -24.84 -2.39 17.67
CA GLN A 72 -23.83 -3.45 17.76
C GLN A 72 -22.89 -3.42 16.54
N ALA A 73 -21.62 -3.78 16.71
CA ALA A 73 -20.71 -3.94 15.58
C ALA A 73 -21.07 -5.19 14.77
N HIS A 74 -21.34 -5.01 13.48
CA HIS A 74 -21.80 -6.08 12.59
C HIS A 74 -20.64 -6.90 11.98
N THR A 75 -19.61 -6.23 11.45
CA THR A 75 -18.44 -6.93 10.88
C THR A 75 -17.49 -7.31 12.00
N LYS A 76 -17.25 -8.61 12.20
CA LYS A 76 -16.21 -9.15 13.10
C LYS A 76 -15.10 -9.78 12.27
N GLY A 77 -13.84 -9.49 12.61
CA GLY A 77 -12.66 -9.93 11.86
C GLY A 77 -12.44 -9.20 10.53
N ILE A 78 -11.94 -9.91 9.51
CA ILE A 78 -11.71 -9.41 8.14
C ILE A 78 -12.53 -10.25 7.17
N TRP A 79 -13.36 -9.59 6.38
CA TRP A 79 -14.20 -10.20 5.36
C TRP A 79 -13.63 -9.95 3.98
N MET A 80 -13.75 -10.92 3.09
CA MET A 80 -13.29 -10.81 1.71
C MET A 80 -14.44 -10.96 0.70
N TRP A 81 -14.31 -10.27 -0.43
CA TRP A 81 -15.13 -10.50 -1.61
C TRP A 81 -14.27 -10.41 -2.87
N CYS A 82 -14.13 -11.52 -3.57
CA CYS A 82 -13.38 -11.61 -4.82
C CYS A 82 -14.32 -11.52 -6.02
N VAL A 83 -14.09 -10.51 -6.86
CA VAL A 83 -14.86 -10.25 -8.08
C VAL A 83 -13.90 -10.03 -9.27
N PRO A 84 -14.34 -10.27 -10.52
CA PRO A 84 -13.55 -9.89 -11.69
C PRO A 84 -13.21 -8.39 -11.68
N HIS A 85 -11.97 -8.05 -12.00
CA HIS A 85 -11.56 -6.65 -11.96
C HIS A 85 -12.19 -5.85 -13.13
N PRO A 86 -12.98 -4.79 -12.86
CA PRO A 86 -13.84 -4.14 -13.87
C PRO A 86 -13.08 -3.40 -14.99
N LYS A 87 -11.80 -3.06 -14.76
CA LYS A 87 -10.94 -2.37 -15.73
C LYS A 87 -9.69 -3.14 -16.17
N LYS A 88 -9.45 -4.35 -15.65
CA LYS A 88 -8.21 -5.12 -15.89
C LYS A 88 -8.56 -6.57 -16.20
N ALA A 89 -8.65 -6.90 -17.48
CA ALA A 89 -8.95 -8.25 -17.93
C ALA A 89 -7.94 -9.26 -17.36
N GLY A 90 -8.41 -10.46 -17.00
CA GLY A 90 -7.58 -11.52 -16.44
C GLY A 90 -7.04 -11.25 -15.02
N HIS A 91 -7.58 -10.25 -14.31
CA HIS A 91 -7.24 -9.94 -12.92
C HIS A 91 -8.47 -10.05 -12.03
N THR A 92 -8.24 -10.41 -10.77
CA THR A 92 -9.28 -10.43 -9.73
C THR A 92 -9.12 -9.24 -8.80
N LEU A 93 -10.23 -8.58 -8.46
CA LEU A 93 -10.31 -7.56 -7.41
C LEU A 93 -10.75 -8.24 -6.11
N ALA A 94 -9.89 -8.25 -5.10
CA ALA A 94 -10.19 -8.74 -3.76
C ALA A 94 -10.45 -7.56 -2.82
N LEU A 95 -11.68 -7.48 -2.34
CA LEU A 95 -12.16 -6.44 -1.44
C LEU A 95 -12.10 -6.96 0.00
N LEU A 96 -11.32 -6.31 0.87
CA LEU A 96 -11.20 -6.68 2.29
C LEU A 96 -11.91 -5.63 3.17
N ASP A 97 -13.08 -5.97 3.71
CA ASP A 97 -13.80 -5.13 4.67
C ASP A 97 -13.45 -5.58 6.09
N THR A 98 -13.01 -4.64 6.93
CA THR A 98 -12.60 -4.97 8.30
C THR A 98 -13.65 -4.62 9.32
N GLU A 99 -13.58 -5.32 10.43
CA GLU A 99 -14.20 -4.95 11.68
C GLU A 99 -13.88 -3.48 12.05
N GLY A 100 -14.87 -2.83 12.67
CA GLY A 100 -14.72 -1.46 13.14
C GLY A 100 -13.78 -1.36 14.34
N LEU A 101 -12.86 -0.41 14.29
CA LEU A 101 -11.95 -0.10 15.40
C LEU A 101 -12.71 0.60 16.54
N GLY A 102 -12.32 0.35 17.79
CA GLY A 102 -12.80 1.09 18.97
C GLY A 102 -14.23 0.76 19.42
N ASP A 103 -14.72 -0.44 19.13
CA ASP A 103 -16.02 -0.94 19.64
C ASP A 103 -15.91 -1.28 21.13
N VAL A 104 -16.65 -0.55 21.96
CA VAL A 104 -16.59 -0.63 23.43
C VAL A 104 -17.06 -1.99 23.96
N GLU A 105 -17.90 -2.71 23.22
CA GLU A 105 -18.40 -4.04 23.61
C GLU A 105 -17.34 -5.14 23.50
N LYS A 106 -16.19 -4.88 22.87
CA LYS A 106 -15.14 -5.89 22.65
C LYS A 106 -14.31 -6.22 23.90
N GLY A 107 -14.16 -5.28 24.83
CA GLY A 107 -13.34 -5.43 26.05
C GLY A 107 -11.82 -5.53 25.84
N ASP A 108 -11.33 -5.91 24.65
CA ASP A 108 -9.90 -6.00 24.30
C ASP A 108 -9.59 -5.32 22.95
N ASN A 109 -8.80 -4.24 22.99
CA ASN A 109 -8.37 -3.47 21.81
C ASN A 109 -7.14 -4.07 21.11
N GLN A 110 -6.52 -5.15 21.64
CA GLN A 110 -5.30 -5.72 21.04
C GLN A 110 -5.53 -6.22 19.60
N ASN A 111 -6.69 -6.80 19.31
CA ASN A 111 -6.99 -7.30 17.96
C ASN A 111 -7.27 -6.19 16.95
N ASP A 112 -7.61 -4.97 17.39
CA ASP A 112 -7.78 -3.84 16.47
C ASP A 112 -6.44 -3.48 15.80
N CYS A 113 -5.34 -3.49 16.56
CA CYS A 113 -3.98 -3.29 16.01
C CYS A 113 -3.60 -4.40 15.01
N TRP A 114 -3.95 -5.65 15.31
CA TRP A 114 -3.67 -6.78 14.41
C TRP A 114 -4.49 -6.75 13.13
N ILE A 115 -5.78 -6.43 13.22
CA ILE A 115 -6.65 -6.26 12.04
C ILE A 115 -6.13 -5.13 11.16
N PHE A 116 -5.70 -4.02 11.77
CA PHE A 116 -5.08 -2.90 11.07
C PHE A 116 -3.79 -3.32 10.35
N ALA A 117 -2.88 -4.01 11.04
CA ALA A 117 -1.62 -4.51 10.48
C ALA A 117 -1.86 -5.52 9.34
N LEU A 118 -2.77 -6.48 9.51
CA LEU A 118 -3.12 -7.48 8.49
C LEU A 118 -3.71 -6.82 7.24
N ALA A 119 -4.59 -5.82 7.40
CA ALA A 119 -5.15 -5.08 6.27
C ALA A 119 -4.06 -4.40 5.43
N ILE A 120 -3.01 -3.86 6.07
CA ILE A 120 -1.85 -3.28 5.38
C ILE A 120 -1.03 -4.37 4.68
N LEU A 121 -0.66 -5.44 5.39
CA LEU A 121 0.19 -6.51 4.85
C LEU A 121 -0.45 -7.21 3.64
N LEU A 122 -1.76 -7.42 3.66
CA LEU A 122 -2.49 -8.14 2.62
C LEU A 122 -2.86 -7.24 1.42
N SER A 123 -3.03 -5.94 1.61
CA SER A 123 -3.54 -5.04 0.56
C SER A 123 -2.47 -4.47 -0.38
N SER A 124 -2.93 -4.05 -1.57
CA SER A 124 -2.19 -3.20 -2.52
C SER A 124 -2.60 -1.73 -2.40
N THR A 125 -3.82 -1.48 -1.95
CA THR A 125 -4.33 -0.16 -1.60
C THR A 125 -5.07 -0.24 -0.27
N PHE A 126 -4.70 0.65 0.65
CA PHE A 126 -5.23 0.73 1.99
C PHE A 126 -6.09 1.98 2.11
N VAL A 127 -7.38 1.79 2.35
CA VAL A 127 -8.37 2.86 2.51
C VAL A 127 -8.61 3.07 4.01
N TYR A 128 -8.17 4.20 4.54
CA TYR A 128 -8.53 4.64 5.89
C TYR A 128 -9.79 5.50 5.83
N ASN A 129 -10.86 5.05 6.49
CA ASN A 129 -12.18 5.66 6.43
C ASN A 129 -12.55 6.28 7.78
N SER A 130 -12.79 7.58 7.82
CA SER A 130 -13.16 8.32 9.02
C SER A 130 -14.31 9.29 8.75
N MET A 131 -14.97 9.78 9.81
CA MET A 131 -16.04 10.78 9.72
C MET A 131 -15.49 12.18 9.95
N GLY A 132 -16.05 13.15 9.24
CA GLY A 132 -15.73 14.57 9.38
C GLY A 132 -14.35 14.96 8.83
N ALA A 133 -13.83 16.07 9.35
CA ALA A 133 -12.57 16.66 8.94
C ALA A 133 -11.35 16.02 9.63
N ILE A 134 -10.17 16.20 9.04
CA ILE A 134 -8.90 15.79 9.65
C ILE A 134 -8.56 16.79 10.76
N ASN A 135 -8.93 16.44 11.99
CA ASN A 135 -8.62 17.20 13.20
C ASN A 135 -7.64 16.41 14.10
N GLN A 136 -7.28 16.97 15.26
CA GLN A 136 -6.34 16.29 16.17
C GLN A 136 -6.89 14.93 16.63
N GLN A 137 -8.19 14.81 16.88
CA GLN A 137 -8.81 13.54 17.27
C GLN A 137 -8.68 12.46 16.17
N ALA A 138 -8.87 12.83 14.90
CA ALA A 138 -8.67 11.94 13.77
C ALA A 138 -7.19 11.50 13.65
N MET A 139 -6.25 12.39 13.96
CA MET A 139 -4.82 12.05 14.03
C MET A 139 -4.48 11.15 15.21
N ASP A 140 -5.09 11.36 16.37
CA ASP A 140 -4.89 10.49 17.55
C ASP A 140 -5.45 9.09 17.28
N GLN A 141 -6.52 8.97 16.47
CA GLN A 141 -7.06 7.69 16.01
C GLN A 141 -6.14 6.97 15.00
N LEU A 142 -5.11 7.62 14.47
CA LEU A 142 -4.07 7.01 13.66
C LEU A 142 -2.90 6.47 14.50
N HIS A 143 -3.01 6.39 15.83
CA HIS A 143 -2.01 5.73 16.68
C HIS A 143 -1.72 4.28 16.22
N TYR A 144 -2.69 3.59 15.62
CA TYR A 144 -2.46 2.28 14.99
C TYR A 144 -1.37 2.30 13.92
N VAL A 145 -1.21 3.41 13.19
CA VAL A 145 -0.12 3.60 12.22
C VAL A 145 1.22 3.74 12.93
N THR A 146 1.24 4.41 14.09
CA THR A 146 2.46 4.58 14.87
C THR A 146 2.92 3.29 15.55
N GLU A 147 1.99 2.39 15.87
CA GLU A 147 2.31 1.06 16.41
C GLU A 147 2.80 0.06 15.34
N LEU A 148 2.75 0.39 14.05
CA LEU A 148 3.12 -0.57 12.99
C LEU A 148 4.55 -1.07 13.11
N THR A 149 5.48 -0.24 13.58
CA THR A 149 6.87 -0.62 13.85
C THR A 149 6.98 -1.70 14.92
N ASP A 150 6.05 -1.72 15.87
CA ASP A 150 6.04 -2.66 16.99
C ASP A 150 5.25 -3.94 16.64
N ARG A 151 4.51 -3.92 15.51
CA ARG A 151 3.62 -5.00 15.08
C ARG A 151 4.10 -5.74 13.84
N ILE A 152 4.96 -5.12 13.02
CA ILE A 152 5.40 -5.67 11.73
C ILE A 152 6.92 -5.60 11.64
N ARG A 153 7.54 -6.70 11.21
CA ARG A 153 8.97 -6.74 10.87
C ARG A 153 9.18 -6.81 9.37
N SER A 154 10.14 -6.05 8.84
CA SER A 154 10.54 -6.17 7.43
C SER A 154 11.46 -7.37 7.25
N ARG A 155 12.42 -7.56 8.16
CA ARG A 155 13.47 -8.60 8.11
C ARG A 155 13.41 -9.57 9.27
N SER A 156 14.06 -10.73 9.11
CA SER A 156 14.11 -11.78 10.14
C SER A 156 15.23 -11.62 11.18
N SER A 157 16.28 -10.86 10.87
CA SER A 157 17.46 -10.68 11.73
C SER A 157 17.25 -9.57 12.77
N PRO A 158 17.40 -9.84 14.08
CA PRO A 158 17.20 -8.87 15.15
C PRO A 158 18.36 -7.88 15.37
N GLU A 159 19.45 -7.93 14.58
CA GLU A 159 20.72 -7.24 14.86
C GLU A 159 20.93 -5.89 14.13
N GLN A 160 19.96 -5.38 13.37
CA GLN A 160 20.05 -4.06 12.76
C GLN A 160 18.91 -3.17 13.26
N ASP A 161 19.26 -2.01 13.80
CA ASP A 161 18.40 -1.01 14.46
C ASP A 161 16.96 -0.95 13.92
N GLU A 162 15.96 -0.92 14.81
CA GLU A 162 14.53 -0.73 14.50
C GLU A 162 14.26 0.48 13.57
N VAL A 163 15.20 1.43 13.51
CA VAL A 163 15.19 2.58 12.61
C VAL A 163 15.33 2.19 11.12
N GLN A 164 16.05 1.11 10.80
CA GLN A 164 16.27 0.66 9.41
C GLN A 164 15.03 -0.04 8.79
N ASP A 165 14.25 -0.78 9.59
CA ASP A 165 13.05 -1.49 9.10
C ASP A 165 11.99 -0.51 8.53
N SER A 166 11.93 0.71 9.07
CA SER A 166 11.02 1.78 8.66
C SER A 166 11.26 2.29 7.23
N HIS A 167 12.49 2.19 6.71
CA HIS A 167 12.84 2.58 5.35
C HIS A 167 12.46 1.50 4.32
N GLU A 168 12.31 0.24 4.73
CA GLU A 168 11.87 -0.85 3.85
C GLU A 168 10.36 -0.92 3.68
N PHE A 169 9.58 -0.41 4.64
CA PHE A 169 8.11 -0.40 4.57
C PHE A 169 7.58 0.26 3.30
N VAL A 170 8.19 1.35 2.84
CA VAL A 170 7.76 2.06 1.61
C VAL A 170 7.80 1.17 0.35
N ARG A 171 8.59 0.09 0.36
CA ARG A 171 8.71 -0.83 -0.79
C ARG A 171 7.55 -1.82 -0.88
N PHE A 172 6.89 -2.13 0.24
CA PHE A 172 5.91 -3.22 0.33
C PHE A 172 4.53 -2.79 0.82
N PHE A 173 4.46 -1.62 1.46
CA PHE A 173 3.22 -1.06 1.95
C PHE A 173 2.33 -0.60 0.80
N PRO A 174 1.01 -0.69 0.98
CA PRO A 174 0.03 -0.30 -0.03
C PRO A 174 0.02 1.21 -0.28
N ASP A 175 -0.59 1.63 -1.39
CA ASP A 175 -0.94 3.04 -1.56
C ASP A 175 -2.00 3.43 -0.49
N PHE A 176 -1.85 4.59 0.16
CA PHE A 176 -2.75 5.07 1.21
C PHE A 176 -3.85 5.97 0.63
N VAL A 177 -5.11 5.71 0.99
CA VAL A 177 -6.26 6.51 0.59
C VAL A 177 -7.05 6.90 1.84
N TRP A 178 -7.22 8.19 2.10
CA TRP A 178 -8.08 8.67 3.18
C TRP A 178 -9.47 9.01 2.64
N ALA A 179 -10.49 8.28 3.08
CA ALA A 179 -11.89 8.53 2.77
C ALA A 179 -12.56 9.28 3.94
N LEU A 180 -12.84 10.57 3.75
CA LEU A 180 -13.47 11.45 4.74
C LEU A 180 -14.98 11.53 4.49
N ARG A 181 -15.75 10.88 5.36
CA ARG A 181 -17.21 10.76 5.27
C ARG A 181 -17.90 11.93 5.96
N ASP A 182 -19.09 12.30 5.48
CA ASP A 182 -19.90 13.41 6.00
C ASP A 182 -19.08 14.72 6.13
N PHE A 183 -18.26 15.00 5.11
CA PHE A 183 -17.42 16.19 5.08
C PHE A 183 -18.27 17.44 4.85
N SER A 184 -18.18 18.39 5.79
CA SER A 184 -19.03 19.58 5.83
C SER A 184 -18.26 20.90 5.70
N LEU A 185 -16.96 20.85 5.40
CA LEU A 185 -16.12 22.05 5.27
C LEU A 185 -15.98 22.45 3.81
N GLU A 186 -15.85 23.76 3.56
CA GLU A 186 -15.39 24.23 2.25
C GLU A 186 -13.88 23.98 2.13
N LEU A 187 -13.46 23.31 1.05
CA LEU A 187 -12.04 23.09 0.73
C LEU A 187 -11.39 24.40 0.24
N LYS A 188 -11.13 25.32 1.18
CA LYS A 188 -10.47 26.60 0.92
C LYS A 188 -9.38 26.87 1.93
N VAL A 189 -8.25 27.39 1.46
CA VAL A 189 -7.16 27.93 2.29
C VAL A 189 -6.87 29.34 1.83
N ASN A 190 -6.87 30.31 2.75
CA ASN A 190 -6.70 31.74 2.45
C ASN A 190 -7.65 32.25 1.35
N GLY A 191 -8.90 31.80 1.37
CA GLY A 191 -9.94 32.16 0.40
C GLY A 191 -9.80 31.50 -0.98
N LYS A 192 -8.73 30.73 -1.25
CA LYS A 192 -8.52 30.02 -2.51
C LYS A 192 -9.02 28.58 -2.41
N PRO A 193 -9.72 28.05 -3.42
CA PRO A 193 -10.14 26.65 -3.45
C PRO A 193 -8.91 25.75 -3.52
N ILE A 194 -8.97 24.62 -2.80
CA ILE A 194 -7.96 23.57 -2.82
C ILE A 194 -8.63 22.22 -3.11
N SER A 195 -7.86 21.27 -3.62
CA SER A 195 -8.28 19.88 -3.78
C SER A 195 -8.29 19.13 -2.44
N ALA A 196 -8.99 17.99 -2.39
CA ALA A 196 -8.96 17.10 -1.23
C ALA A 196 -7.54 16.58 -0.93
N ASP A 197 -6.73 16.36 -1.97
CA ASP A 197 -5.33 15.93 -1.83
C ASP A 197 -4.48 17.02 -1.19
N GLU A 198 -4.62 18.28 -1.63
CA GLU A 198 -3.95 19.41 -0.98
C GLU A 198 -4.41 19.59 0.47
N TYR A 199 -5.68 19.33 0.77
CA TYR A 199 -6.18 19.35 2.14
C TYR A 199 -5.51 18.27 3.01
N LEU A 200 -5.31 17.06 2.48
CA LEU A 200 -4.58 15.99 3.17
C LEU A 200 -3.11 16.37 3.38
N GLU A 201 -2.41 16.85 2.35
CA GLU A 201 -1.02 17.28 2.46
C GLU A 201 -0.86 18.39 3.52
N ASN A 202 -1.75 19.38 3.52
CA ASN A 202 -1.76 20.43 4.53
C ASN A 202 -1.98 19.89 5.95
N SER A 203 -2.83 18.88 6.10
CA SER A 203 -3.12 18.24 7.38
C SER A 203 -1.97 17.37 7.89
N LEU A 204 -1.14 16.86 6.98
CA LEU A 204 0.04 16.05 7.28
C LEU A 204 1.33 16.87 7.46
N ASN A 205 1.27 18.20 7.32
CA ASN A 205 2.41 19.07 7.57
C ASN A 205 2.86 18.95 9.04
N LEU A 206 4.18 18.84 9.23
CA LEU A 206 4.76 18.73 10.56
C LEU A 206 4.61 20.06 11.30
N LYS A 207 4.19 19.99 12.57
CA LYS A 207 4.10 21.19 13.41
C LYS A 207 5.51 21.61 13.81
N HIS A 208 5.90 22.84 13.46
CA HIS A 208 7.13 23.47 13.91
C HIS A 208 6.82 24.38 15.11
N GLY A 209 7.33 24.03 16.29
CA GLY A 209 7.09 24.78 17.53
C GLY A 209 8.37 25.04 18.31
N THR A 210 8.44 26.17 19.02
CA THR A 210 9.53 26.59 19.91
C THR A 210 9.45 25.98 21.33
N GLY A 211 8.52 25.05 21.58
CA GLY A 211 8.29 24.40 22.88
C GLY A 211 9.18 23.18 23.16
N GLN A 212 8.88 22.45 24.25
CA GLN A 212 9.57 21.21 24.64
C GLN A 212 9.60 20.21 23.47
N LYS A 213 10.81 19.90 22.98
CA LYS A 213 11.06 19.10 21.76
C LYS A 213 10.34 17.74 21.77
N ASP A 214 10.16 17.12 22.92
CA ASP A 214 9.59 15.77 23.01
C ASP A 214 8.07 15.73 22.80
N LYS A 215 7.33 16.75 23.24
CA LYS A 215 5.87 16.84 22.97
C LYS A 215 5.59 17.07 21.49
N VAL A 216 6.44 17.85 20.82
CA VAL A 216 6.33 18.12 19.38
C VAL A 216 6.63 16.86 18.57
N LYS A 217 7.58 16.01 19.02
CA LYS A 217 7.88 14.72 18.38
C LYS A 217 6.69 13.76 18.43
N VAL A 218 6.06 13.59 19.60
CA VAL A 218 4.89 12.69 19.77
C VAL A 218 3.72 13.16 18.90
N LEU A 219 3.44 14.46 18.87
CA LEU A 219 2.35 15.04 18.07
C LEU A 219 2.55 14.90 16.56
N ASN A 220 3.81 14.79 16.10
CA ASN A 220 4.17 14.65 14.69
C ASN A 220 4.35 13.19 14.26
N LEU A 221 4.30 12.22 15.19
CA LEU A 221 4.61 10.82 14.91
C LEU A 221 3.63 10.19 13.89
N PRO A 222 2.30 10.36 13.99
CA PRO A 222 1.37 9.83 12.99
C PRO A 222 1.66 10.37 11.58
N GLN A 223 1.92 11.67 11.45
CA GLN A 223 2.25 12.31 10.18
C GLN A 223 3.56 11.76 9.61
N LEU A 224 4.59 11.60 10.44
CA LEU A 224 5.88 11.02 10.04
C LEU A 224 5.72 9.60 9.53
N CYS A 225 4.96 8.76 10.24
CA CYS A 225 4.69 7.39 9.83
C CYS A 225 3.93 7.33 8.50
N ILE A 226 2.90 8.15 8.31
CA ILE A 226 2.17 8.21 7.03
C ILE A 226 3.10 8.61 5.89
N HIS A 227 3.96 9.62 6.11
CA HIS A 227 4.91 10.09 5.11
C HIS A 227 5.95 9.05 4.72
N LYS A 228 6.48 8.31 5.71
CA LYS A 228 7.55 7.32 5.54
C LYS A 228 7.06 5.96 5.04
N PHE A 229 5.93 5.48 5.55
CA PHE A 229 5.52 4.09 5.32
C PHE A 229 4.77 3.91 4.01
N PHE A 230 3.94 4.87 3.61
CA PHE A 230 3.09 4.70 2.42
C PHE A 230 3.68 5.40 1.19
N PRO A 231 3.88 4.70 0.07
CA PRO A 231 4.51 5.26 -1.13
C PRO A 231 3.67 6.38 -1.77
N LYS A 232 2.35 6.21 -1.82
CA LYS A 232 1.41 7.22 -2.34
C LYS A 232 0.32 7.53 -1.33
N LYS A 233 -0.17 8.76 -1.35
CA LYS A 233 -1.28 9.25 -0.53
C LYS A 233 -2.33 9.87 -1.45
N LYS A 234 -3.60 9.61 -1.18
CA LYS A 234 -4.75 10.17 -1.89
C LYS A 234 -5.85 10.49 -0.87
N CYS A 235 -6.63 11.52 -1.13
CA CYS A 235 -7.75 11.92 -0.28
C CYS A 235 -9.05 12.00 -1.09
N PHE A 236 -10.15 11.55 -0.49
CA PHE A 236 -11.49 11.75 -1.00
C PHE A 236 -12.38 12.28 0.11
N VAL A 237 -13.17 13.30 -0.21
CA VAL A 237 -14.22 13.82 0.66
C VAL A 237 -15.58 13.38 0.14
N PHE A 238 -16.45 12.98 1.05
CA PHE A 238 -17.81 12.55 0.75
C PHE A 238 -18.78 13.40 1.55
N GLU A 239 -19.72 14.03 0.85
CA GLU A 239 -20.86 14.67 1.50
C GLU A 239 -21.77 13.63 2.17
N GLN A 240 -22.68 14.08 3.00
CA GLN A 240 -23.65 13.19 3.62
C GLN A 240 -24.56 12.58 2.54
N PRO A 241 -24.73 11.24 2.49
CA PRO A 241 -25.47 10.58 1.42
C PRO A 241 -26.95 10.97 1.38
N VAL A 242 -27.59 11.08 2.55
CA VAL A 242 -28.98 11.47 2.74
C VAL A 242 -29.18 12.14 4.10
N HIS A 243 -30.20 13.00 4.21
CA HIS A 243 -30.52 13.66 5.47
C HIS A 243 -31.40 12.81 6.40
N GLY A 244 -31.19 12.97 7.70
CA GLY A 244 -32.08 12.48 8.75
C GLY A 244 -32.17 10.96 8.87
N LYS A 245 -33.34 10.44 9.25
CA LYS A 245 -33.55 9.01 9.59
C LYS A 245 -33.42 8.04 8.40
N LYS A 246 -33.31 8.55 7.16
CA LYS A 246 -33.13 7.74 5.94
C LYS A 246 -31.77 7.04 5.87
N LEU A 247 -30.77 7.51 6.62
CA LEU A 247 -29.46 6.87 6.74
C LEU A 247 -29.55 5.40 7.19
N VAL A 248 -30.54 5.05 8.02
CA VAL A 248 -30.78 3.66 8.48
C VAL A 248 -31.20 2.75 7.33
N GLN A 249 -31.76 3.33 6.27
CA GLN A 249 -32.28 2.63 5.09
C GLN A 249 -31.34 2.71 3.88
N LEU A 250 -30.10 3.19 4.07
CA LEU A 250 -29.17 3.51 2.97
C LEU A 250 -28.96 2.33 1.99
N GLU A 251 -29.02 1.09 2.46
CA GLU A 251 -28.91 -0.11 1.61
C GLU A 251 -30.06 -0.26 0.60
N SER A 252 -31.26 0.20 0.98
CA SER A 252 -32.48 0.09 0.17
C SER A 252 -32.69 1.25 -0.79
N LEU A 253 -31.95 2.36 -0.59
CA LEU A 253 -32.07 3.56 -1.39
C LEU A 253 -31.42 3.38 -2.77
N GLN A 254 -32.02 3.99 -3.78
CA GLN A 254 -31.46 4.08 -5.13
C GLN A 254 -30.55 5.30 -5.24
N ASP A 255 -29.65 5.33 -6.23
CA ASP A 255 -28.73 6.46 -6.40
C ASP A 255 -29.47 7.80 -6.62
N GLN A 256 -30.66 7.77 -7.23
CA GLN A 256 -31.56 8.92 -7.37
C GLN A 256 -32.13 9.46 -6.04
N ASP A 257 -32.12 8.64 -4.98
CA ASP A 257 -32.58 9.02 -3.64
C ASP A 257 -31.45 9.61 -2.79
N LEU A 258 -30.20 9.58 -3.29
CA LEU A 258 -29.01 10.09 -2.62
C LEU A 258 -28.67 11.49 -3.13
N HIS A 259 -27.87 12.22 -2.35
CA HIS A 259 -27.32 13.50 -2.79
C HIS A 259 -26.44 13.32 -4.04
N SER A 260 -26.65 14.13 -5.09
CA SER A 260 -25.97 13.96 -6.38
C SER A 260 -24.45 14.05 -6.26
N ASN A 261 -23.95 15.03 -5.49
CA ASN A 261 -22.52 15.19 -5.25
C ASN A 261 -21.92 13.94 -4.58
N PHE A 262 -22.65 13.31 -3.64
CA PHE A 262 -22.18 12.09 -2.99
C PHE A 262 -22.08 10.93 -3.98
N VAL A 263 -23.05 10.78 -4.88
CA VAL A 263 -23.02 9.75 -5.93
C VAL A 263 -21.83 9.97 -6.87
N GLU A 264 -21.58 11.21 -7.29
CA GLU A 264 -20.43 11.57 -8.12
C GLU A 264 -19.09 11.32 -7.41
N GLN A 265 -18.96 11.72 -6.15
CA GLN A 265 -17.77 11.49 -5.32
C GLN A 265 -17.47 10.00 -5.15
N VAL A 266 -18.50 9.16 -4.92
CA VAL A 266 -18.36 7.70 -4.83
C VAL A 266 -17.94 7.11 -6.17
N ALA A 267 -18.49 7.61 -7.29
CA ALA A 267 -18.09 7.16 -8.62
C ALA A 267 -16.64 7.52 -8.94
N GLU A 268 -16.19 8.73 -8.59
CA GLU A 268 -14.80 9.17 -8.73
C GLU A 268 -13.85 8.31 -7.90
N PHE A 269 -14.19 8.07 -6.64
CA PHE A 269 -13.45 7.18 -5.74
C PHE A 269 -13.29 5.77 -6.32
N CYS A 270 -14.39 5.16 -6.80
CA CYS A 270 -14.35 3.82 -7.40
C CYS A 270 -13.51 3.81 -8.68
N SER A 271 -13.70 4.81 -9.55
CA SER A 271 -12.94 4.96 -10.79
C SER A 271 -11.44 5.07 -10.51
N TYR A 272 -11.03 5.88 -9.53
CA TYR A 272 -9.64 6.00 -9.12
C TYR A 272 -9.08 4.65 -8.68
N LEU A 273 -9.76 3.93 -7.78
CA LEU A 273 -9.27 2.63 -7.30
C LEU A 273 -9.16 1.60 -8.42
N PHE A 274 -10.14 1.50 -9.32
CA PHE A 274 -10.05 0.58 -10.46
C PHE A 274 -8.87 0.89 -11.40
N ASN A 275 -8.53 2.16 -11.59
CA ASN A 275 -7.45 2.56 -12.49
C ASN A 275 -6.07 2.50 -11.82
N SER A 276 -5.97 2.99 -10.60
CA SER A 276 -4.70 3.25 -9.92
C SER A 276 -4.23 2.10 -9.01
N SER A 277 -5.13 1.30 -8.42
CA SER A 277 -4.73 0.21 -7.53
C SER A 277 -3.93 -0.86 -8.27
N LYS A 278 -2.73 -1.16 -7.78
CA LYS A 278 -1.79 -2.10 -8.40
C LYS A 278 -2.11 -3.54 -8.02
N VAL A 279 -1.59 -4.48 -8.81
CA VAL A 279 -1.56 -5.90 -8.42
C VAL A 279 -0.71 -6.02 -7.15
N LYS A 280 -1.14 -6.85 -6.19
CA LYS A 280 -0.34 -7.11 -4.98
C LYS A 280 0.97 -7.79 -5.39
N THR A 281 2.09 -7.27 -4.93
CA THR A 281 3.41 -7.83 -5.20
C THR A 281 4.19 -8.11 -3.92
N LEU A 282 4.99 -9.17 -3.95
CA LEU A 282 6.00 -9.47 -2.93
C LEU A 282 7.39 -9.04 -3.41
N SER A 283 8.41 -9.21 -2.56
CA SER A 283 9.80 -8.93 -2.92
C SER A 283 10.23 -9.69 -4.18
N GLY A 284 10.99 -9.01 -5.05
CA GLY A 284 11.37 -9.55 -6.36
C GLY A 284 10.29 -9.41 -7.46
N GLY A 285 9.23 -8.63 -7.23
CA GLY A 285 8.19 -8.36 -8.25
C GLY A 285 7.19 -9.50 -8.45
N ILE A 286 7.15 -10.45 -7.51
CA ILE A 286 6.28 -11.62 -7.57
C ILE A 286 4.84 -11.16 -7.43
N LYS A 287 4.05 -11.32 -8.50
CA LYS A 287 2.62 -11.03 -8.49
C LYS A 287 1.88 -12.04 -7.61
N VAL A 288 1.12 -11.56 -6.66
CA VAL A 288 0.28 -12.39 -5.80
C VAL A 288 -0.97 -12.80 -6.58
N ASN A 289 -1.31 -14.08 -6.53
CA ASN A 289 -2.58 -14.65 -6.94
C ASN A 289 -3.30 -15.22 -5.70
N GLY A 290 -4.41 -15.92 -5.88
CA GLY A 290 -5.17 -16.51 -4.79
C GLY A 290 -4.38 -17.47 -3.89
N PRO A 291 -3.71 -18.52 -4.41
CA PRO A 291 -2.87 -19.42 -3.60
C PRO A 291 -1.80 -18.69 -2.77
N ARG A 292 -1.16 -17.67 -3.36
CA ARG A 292 -0.17 -16.83 -2.66
C ARG A 292 -0.82 -16.01 -1.55
N LEU A 293 -1.98 -15.38 -1.82
CA LEU A 293 -2.71 -14.61 -0.82
C LEU A 293 -3.17 -15.51 0.34
N LYS A 294 -3.65 -16.72 0.05
CA LYS A 294 -3.96 -17.75 1.05
C LYS A 294 -2.75 -18.03 1.94
N SER A 295 -1.58 -18.28 1.35
CA SER A 295 -0.36 -18.55 2.11
C SER A 295 0.03 -17.38 3.01
N LEU A 296 -0.06 -16.13 2.53
CA LEU A 296 0.18 -14.95 3.35
C LEU A 296 -0.78 -14.86 4.54
N VAL A 297 -2.08 -15.07 4.32
CA VAL A 297 -3.09 -15.08 5.39
C VAL A 297 -2.74 -16.13 6.44
N VAL A 298 -2.49 -17.37 6.03
CA VAL A 298 -2.14 -18.47 6.93
C VAL A 298 -0.87 -18.15 7.72
N THR A 299 0.20 -17.69 7.05
CA THR A 299 1.47 -17.38 7.70
C THR A 299 1.32 -16.26 8.73
N TYR A 300 0.65 -15.15 8.38
CA TYR A 300 0.51 -14.02 9.28
C TYR A 300 -0.41 -14.34 10.46
N VAL A 301 -1.57 -14.96 10.21
CA VAL A 301 -2.50 -15.33 11.29
C VAL A 301 -1.85 -16.32 12.24
N ASN A 302 -1.23 -17.40 11.75
CA ASN A 302 -0.56 -18.37 12.61
C ASN A 302 0.55 -17.73 13.45
N THR A 303 1.31 -16.80 12.86
CA THR A 303 2.39 -16.08 13.56
C THR A 303 1.82 -15.27 14.73
N ILE A 304 0.74 -14.52 14.49
CA ILE A 304 0.05 -13.73 15.52
C ILE A 304 -0.52 -14.65 16.60
N SER A 305 -1.19 -15.74 16.21
CA SER A 305 -1.77 -16.70 17.16
C SER A 305 -0.72 -17.42 18.01
N SER A 306 0.52 -17.54 17.52
CA SER A 306 1.66 -18.05 18.31
C SER A 306 2.37 -17.00 19.17
N GLY A 307 1.90 -15.75 19.18
CA GLY A 307 2.51 -14.64 19.91
C GLY A 307 3.72 -13.99 19.23
N GLY A 308 3.97 -14.31 17.96
CA GLY A 308 5.03 -13.72 17.14
C GLY A 308 4.57 -12.48 16.37
N LEU A 309 5.53 -11.74 15.81
CA LEU A 309 5.27 -10.60 14.93
C LEU A 309 5.28 -11.04 13.46
N PRO A 310 4.24 -10.73 12.67
CA PRO A 310 4.25 -10.88 11.22
C PRO A 310 5.51 -10.28 10.58
N CYS A 311 6.23 -11.08 9.81
CA CYS A 311 7.44 -10.68 9.11
C CYS A 311 7.28 -10.87 7.60
N ILE A 312 7.53 -9.81 6.82
CA ILE A 312 7.38 -9.82 5.36
C ILE A 312 8.36 -10.82 4.74
N GLU A 313 9.63 -10.79 5.13
CA GLU A 313 10.65 -11.69 4.62
C GLU A 313 10.34 -13.17 4.90
N ASN A 314 9.95 -13.49 6.14
CA ASN A 314 9.61 -14.86 6.53
C ASN A 314 8.42 -15.39 5.74
N ALA A 315 7.40 -14.56 5.49
CA ALA A 315 6.26 -14.97 4.67
C ALA A 315 6.66 -15.28 3.22
N VAL A 316 7.57 -14.49 2.63
CA VAL A 316 8.10 -14.77 1.29
C VAL A 316 8.95 -16.05 1.27
N LEU A 317 9.74 -16.31 2.32
CA LEU A 317 10.52 -17.55 2.44
C LEU A 317 9.64 -18.79 2.61
N ALA A 318 8.60 -18.72 3.44
CA ALA A 318 7.66 -19.82 3.62
C ALA A 318 6.91 -20.13 2.31
N LEU A 319 6.53 -19.09 1.57
CA LEU A 319 5.91 -19.24 0.25
C LEU A 319 6.89 -19.86 -0.75
N SER A 320 8.16 -19.43 -0.78
CA SER A 320 9.14 -19.98 -1.72
C SER A 320 9.41 -21.46 -1.46
N GLN A 321 9.48 -21.90 -0.20
CA GLN A 321 9.63 -23.32 0.12
C GLN A 321 8.49 -24.18 -0.45
N THR A 322 7.25 -23.72 -0.30
CA THR A 322 6.07 -24.48 -0.76
C THR A 322 5.95 -24.49 -2.28
N GLU A 323 6.13 -23.34 -2.93
CA GLU A 323 6.05 -23.24 -4.39
C GLU A 323 7.22 -23.95 -5.07
N ASN A 324 8.45 -23.81 -4.58
CA ASN A 324 9.61 -24.47 -5.17
C ASN A 324 9.52 -25.99 -5.03
N ALA A 325 9.02 -26.51 -3.90
CA ALA A 325 8.75 -27.94 -3.75
C ALA A 325 7.76 -28.45 -4.80
N THR A 326 6.68 -27.69 -5.03
CA THR A 326 5.67 -28.00 -6.05
C THR A 326 6.25 -27.91 -7.46
N ALA A 327 7.13 -26.93 -7.71
CA ALA A 327 7.81 -26.75 -8.99
C ALA A 327 8.74 -27.94 -9.33
N VAL A 328 9.45 -28.49 -8.33
CA VAL A 328 10.24 -29.73 -8.52
C VAL A 328 9.34 -30.88 -8.97
N GLN A 329 8.24 -31.11 -8.26
CA GLN A 329 7.31 -32.19 -8.59
C GLN A 329 6.72 -32.02 -10.00
N LYS A 330 6.34 -30.80 -10.37
CA LYS A 330 5.82 -30.48 -11.70
C LYS A 330 6.86 -30.72 -12.81
N ALA A 331 8.12 -30.36 -12.56
CA ALA A 331 9.22 -30.59 -13.50
C ALA A 331 9.50 -32.09 -13.70
N ILE A 332 9.55 -32.86 -12.62
CA ILE A 332 9.74 -34.33 -12.66
C ILE A 332 8.58 -35.02 -13.38
N ALA A 333 7.33 -34.65 -13.05
CA ALA A 333 6.16 -35.21 -13.73
C ALA A 333 6.20 -34.97 -15.25
N HIS A 334 6.61 -33.77 -15.67
CA HIS A 334 6.78 -33.47 -17.08
C HIS A 334 7.91 -34.30 -17.73
N TYR A 335 9.05 -34.46 -17.04
CA TYR A 335 10.14 -35.31 -17.50
C TYR A 335 9.67 -36.76 -17.70
N ASP A 336 9.00 -37.35 -16.71
CA ASP A 336 8.48 -38.72 -16.76
C ASP A 336 7.47 -38.91 -17.90
N GLN A 337 6.57 -37.95 -18.07
CA GLN A 337 5.60 -37.96 -19.18
C GLN A 337 6.31 -37.95 -20.53
N ARG A 338 7.32 -37.10 -20.70
CA ARG A 338 8.02 -36.98 -21.98
C ARG A 338 8.85 -38.22 -22.30
N MET A 339 9.56 -38.76 -21.30
CA MET A 339 10.35 -39.98 -21.46
C MET A 339 9.46 -41.17 -21.78
N SER A 340 8.35 -41.36 -21.08
CA SER A 340 7.42 -42.48 -21.32
C SER A 340 6.73 -42.42 -22.69
N GLN A 341 6.46 -41.23 -23.23
CA GLN A 341 5.81 -41.09 -24.54
C GLN A 341 6.76 -41.32 -25.73
N LYS A 342 8.04 -40.96 -25.59
CA LYS A 342 8.99 -40.94 -26.72
C LYS A 342 9.99 -42.09 -26.70
N LEU A 343 10.31 -42.64 -25.53
CA LEU A 343 11.32 -43.68 -25.41
C LEU A 343 10.73 -45.03 -25.80
N GLN A 344 11.38 -45.68 -26.76
CA GLN A 344 11.12 -47.08 -27.11
C GLN A 344 12.35 -47.90 -26.77
N LEU A 345 12.15 -48.91 -25.92
CA LEU A 345 13.23 -49.78 -25.46
C LEU A 345 13.20 -51.13 -26.20
N PRO A 346 14.37 -51.72 -26.51
CA PRO A 346 15.70 -51.09 -26.43
C PRO A 346 15.90 -50.01 -27.52
N THR A 347 16.70 -48.99 -27.21
CA THR A 347 17.13 -48.00 -28.19
C THR A 347 18.18 -48.59 -29.12
N GLU A 348 18.33 -48.07 -30.34
CA GLU A 348 19.35 -48.57 -31.28
C GLU A 348 20.76 -48.28 -30.77
N THR A 349 20.94 -47.07 -30.22
CA THR A 349 22.22 -46.61 -29.68
C THR A 349 22.01 -45.96 -28.32
N LEU A 350 23.10 -45.83 -27.55
CA LEU A 350 23.09 -45.03 -26.32
C LEU A 350 22.81 -43.55 -26.61
N GLN A 351 23.31 -43.04 -27.73
CA GLN A 351 23.13 -41.66 -28.18
C GLN A 351 21.65 -41.28 -28.31
N GLU A 352 20.81 -42.20 -28.82
CA GLU A 352 19.36 -42.02 -28.93
C GLU A 352 18.74 -41.73 -27.55
N LEU A 353 19.00 -42.58 -26.55
CA LEU A 353 18.49 -42.41 -25.19
C LEU A 353 19.01 -41.12 -24.55
N MET A 354 20.32 -40.85 -24.68
CA MET A 354 20.95 -39.65 -24.13
C MET A 354 20.39 -38.37 -24.72
N SER A 355 20.15 -38.33 -26.03
CA SER A 355 19.58 -37.16 -26.71
C SER A 355 18.17 -36.84 -26.22
N LEU A 356 17.34 -37.87 -26.01
CA LEU A 356 15.98 -37.72 -25.50
C LEU A 356 15.97 -37.30 -24.03
N HIS A 357 16.81 -37.91 -23.20
CA HIS A 357 16.99 -37.54 -21.80
C HIS A 357 17.34 -36.05 -21.68
N ARG A 358 18.39 -35.61 -22.40
CA ARG A 358 18.84 -34.22 -22.38
C ARG A 358 17.75 -33.22 -22.76
N ALA A 359 17.01 -33.52 -23.83
CA ALA A 359 15.92 -32.65 -24.25
C ALA A 359 14.87 -32.55 -23.14
N SER A 360 14.53 -33.67 -22.50
CA SER A 360 13.53 -33.79 -21.45
C SER A 360 13.95 -33.08 -20.17
N GLU A 361 15.20 -33.25 -19.76
CA GLU A 361 15.83 -32.55 -18.64
C GLU A 361 15.79 -31.02 -18.86
N LYS A 362 16.23 -30.56 -20.03
CA LYS A 362 16.22 -29.12 -20.38
C LYS A 362 14.84 -28.48 -20.26
N GLU A 363 13.78 -29.19 -20.66
CA GLU A 363 12.41 -28.72 -20.53
C GLU A 363 11.92 -28.78 -19.07
N ALA A 364 12.29 -29.82 -18.32
CA ALA A 364 11.96 -29.94 -16.90
C ALA A 364 12.59 -28.80 -16.08
N ILE A 365 13.88 -28.50 -16.29
CA ILE A 365 14.56 -27.37 -15.64
C ILE A 365 13.88 -26.05 -16.01
N LYS A 366 13.55 -25.85 -17.29
CA LYS A 366 12.80 -24.66 -17.72
C LYS A 366 11.46 -24.52 -16.98
N ILE A 367 10.69 -25.61 -16.86
CA ILE A 367 9.42 -25.61 -16.12
C ILE A 367 9.65 -25.27 -14.65
N PHE A 368 10.66 -25.85 -14.01
CA PHE A 368 11.01 -25.49 -12.63
C PHE A 368 11.29 -23.98 -12.52
N MET A 369 12.14 -23.43 -13.37
CA MET A 369 12.52 -22.01 -13.36
C MET A 369 11.34 -21.07 -13.59
N GLU A 370 10.35 -21.44 -14.40
CA GLU A 370 9.14 -20.65 -14.62
C GLU A 370 8.16 -20.69 -13.43
N ASN A 371 8.28 -21.69 -12.55
CA ASN A 371 7.35 -21.94 -11.46
C ASN A 371 8.00 -21.84 -10.06
N SER A 372 9.27 -21.44 -9.98
CA SER A 372 10.03 -21.29 -8.75
C SER A 372 10.49 -19.84 -8.54
N PHE A 373 10.78 -19.47 -7.29
CA PHE A 373 11.36 -18.18 -6.95
C PHE A 373 12.10 -18.25 -5.61
N LYS A 374 13.05 -17.34 -5.37
CA LYS A 374 13.81 -17.24 -4.10
C LYS A 374 14.30 -18.61 -3.57
N ASP A 375 14.88 -19.44 -4.44
CA ASP A 375 15.54 -20.70 -4.07
C ASP A 375 16.92 -20.40 -3.46
N VAL A 376 16.91 -20.00 -2.18
CA VAL A 376 18.12 -19.64 -1.45
C VAL A 376 19.07 -20.84 -1.42
N ASN A 377 20.33 -20.62 -1.81
CA ASN A 377 21.37 -21.65 -1.94
C ASN A 377 21.05 -22.77 -2.94
N GLN A 378 20.07 -22.58 -3.84
CA GLN A 378 19.73 -23.53 -4.91
C GLN A 378 19.37 -24.94 -4.39
N VAL A 379 18.74 -25.02 -3.22
CA VAL A 379 18.41 -26.29 -2.56
C VAL A 379 17.42 -27.09 -3.40
N PHE A 380 16.38 -26.43 -3.94
CA PHE A 380 15.37 -27.12 -4.75
C PHE A 380 15.87 -27.45 -6.14
N MET A 381 16.67 -26.58 -6.75
CA MET A 381 17.34 -26.87 -8.01
C MET A 381 18.27 -28.08 -7.91
N THR A 382 19.10 -28.13 -6.87
CA THR A 382 20.01 -29.27 -6.62
C THR A 382 19.22 -30.56 -6.44
N LYS A 383 18.09 -30.50 -5.72
CA LYS A 383 17.18 -31.63 -5.56
C LYS A 383 16.60 -32.10 -6.90
N LEU A 384 16.14 -31.18 -7.76
CA LEU A 384 15.62 -31.50 -9.08
C LEU A 384 16.67 -32.21 -9.94
N VAL A 385 17.89 -31.68 -10.00
CA VAL A 385 18.99 -32.26 -10.79
C VAL A 385 19.31 -33.67 -10.29
N ALA A 386 19.45 -33.87 -8.98
CA ALA A 386 19.71 -35.19 -8.40
C ALA A 386 18.60 -36.22 -8.71
N GLU A 387 17.33 -35.81 -8.68
CA GLU A 387 16.20 -36.67 -9.05
C GLU A 387 16.23 -37.01 -10.55
N LEU A 388 16.59 -36.06 -11.42
CA LEU A 388 16.73 -36.30 -12.87
C LEU A 388 17.92 -37.21 -13.21
N GLU A 389 19.06 -37.07 -12.52
CA GLU A 389 20.21 -37.97 -12.62
C GLU A 389 19.83 -39.40 -12.21
N THR A 390 19.12 -39.55 -11.08
CA THR A 390 18.61 -40.86 -10.63
C THR A 390 17.71 -41.51 -11.68
N LYS A 391 16.79 -40.73 -12.27
CA LYS A 391 15.92 -41.19 -13.35
C LYS A 391 16.70 -41.58 -14.61
N GLN A 392 17.76 -40.87 -14.96
CA GLN A 392 18.63 -41.21 -16.08
C GLN A 392 19.25 -42.60 -15.88
N GLU A 393 19.80 -42.86 -14.69
CA GLU A 393 20.39 -44.17 -14.35
C GLU A 393 19.35 -45.31 -14.44
N GLU A 394 18.12 -45.06 -13.99
CA GLU A 394 17.02 -46.03 -14.13
C GLU A 394 16.71 -46.36 -15.59
N PHE A 395 16.65 -45.35 -16.47
CA PHE A 395 16.39 -45.56 -17.89
C PHE A 395 17.56 -46.26 -18.59
N LEU A 396 18.80 -45.96 -18.21
CA LEU A 396 19.99 -46.65 -18.71
C LEU A 396 19.93 -48.15 -18.39
N LYS A 397 19.68 -48.49 -17.12
CA LYS A 397 19.53 -49.89 -16.68
C LYS A 397 18.40 -50.60 -17.41
N LYS A 398 17.22 -49.97 -17.53
CA LYS A 398 16.09 -50.55 -18.27
C LYS A 398 16.41 -50.80 -19.74
N ASN A 399 17.18 -49.92 -20.37
CA ASN A 399 17.61 -50.07 -21.76
C ASN A 399 18.59 -51.23 -21.94
N GLU A 400 19.57 -51.36 -21.04
CA GLU A 400 20.52 -52.48 -21.02
C GLU A 400 19.79 -53.81 -20.85
N TRP A 401 18.85 -53.89 -19.89
CA TRP A 401 18.02 -55.08 -19.69
C TRP A 401 17.20 -55.44 -20.94
N ALA A 402 16.45 -54.48 -21.49
CA ALA A 402 15.65 -54.71 -22.68
C ALA A 402 16.50 -55.13 -23.90
N SER A 403 17.72 -54.60 -24.01
CA SER A 403 18.67 -54.97 -25.05
C SER A 403 19.18 -56.41 -24.85
N SER A 404 19.56 -56.75 -23.62
CA SER A 404 20.03 -58.10 -23.28
C SER A 404 18.95 -59.17 -23.51
N ASP A 405 17.73 -58.91 -23.07
CA ASP A 405 16.58 -59.81 -23.25
C ASP A 405 16.31 -60.03 -24.75
N ARG A 406 16.26 -58.96 -25.54
CA ARG A 406 16.03 -59.04 -26.99
C ARG A 406 17.16 -59.79 -27.70
N CYS A 407 18.41 -59.50 -27.37
CA CYS A 407 19.57 -60.17 -27.98
C CYS A 407 19.58 -61.66 -27.64
N SER A 408 19.28 -62.01 -26.40
CA SER A 408 19.20 -63.41 -25.97
C SER A 408 18.10 -64.18 -26.71
N ALA A 409 16.93 -63.57 -26.88
CA ALA A 409 15.84 -64.14 -27.67
C ALA A 409 16.23 -64.33 -29.15
N LEU A 410 16.85 -63.31 -29.77
CA LEU A 410 17.33 -63.41 -31.15
C LEU A 410 18.39 -64.50 -31.32
N LEU A 411 19.32 -64.65 -30.37
CA LEU A 411 20.32 -65.72 -30.43
C LEU A 411 19.67 -67.09 -30.34
N GLN A 412 18.68 -67.26 -29.47
CA GLN A 412 17.92 -68.50 -29.38
C GLN A 412 17.21 -68.80 -30.71
N ASP A 413 16.52 -67.82 -31.29
CA ASP A 413 15.77 -68.01 -32.53
C ASP A 413 16.68 -68.25 -33.75
N ILE A 414 17.81 -67.54 -33.85
CA ILE A 414 18.71 -67.60 -35.00
C ILE A 414 19.62 -68.83 -34.94
N PHE A 415 20.13 -69.20 -33.76
CA PHE A 415 21.11 -70.27 -33.61
C PHE A 415 20.50 -71.63 -33.21
N SER A 416 19.23 -71.70 -32.79
CA SER A 416 18.58 -72.98 -32.46
C SER A 416 18.70 -74.05 -33.57
N PRO A 417 18.55 -73.73 -34.88
CA PRO A 417 18.75 -74.73 -35.93
C PRO A 417 20.17 -75.30 -35.97
N LEU A 418 21.19 -74.45 -35.77
CA LEU A 418 22.59 -74.87 -35.74
C LEU A 418 22.84 -75.81 -34.55
N GLU A 419 22.29 -75.49 -33.38
CA GLU A 419 22.42 -76.33 -32.19
C GLU A 419 21.78 -77.71 -32.38
N GLU A 420 20.67 -77.79 -33.10
CA GLU A 420 19.99 -79.05 -33.40
C GLU A 420 20.77 -79.88 -34.43
N ASP A 421 21.27 -79.25 -35.50
CA ASP A 421 22.13 -79.91 -36.49
C ASP A 421 23.40 -80.50 -35.85
N VAL A 422 23.98 -79.78 -34.87
CA VAL A 422 25.10 -80.27 -34.07
C VAL A 422 24.71 -81.50 -33.24
N LYS A 423 23.58 -81.46 -32.52
CA LYS A 423 23.12 -82.60 -31.70
C LYS A 423 22.85 -83.85 -32.52
N GLN A 424 22.37 -83.67 -33.75
CA GLN A 424 22.11 -84.76 -34.70
C GLN A 424 23.39 -85.30 -35.36
N GLY A 425 24.55 -84.72 -35.05
CA GLY A 425 25.83 -85.21 -35.55
C GLY A 425 26.21 -84.68 -36.93
N PHE A 426 25.47 -83.71 -37.50
CA PHE A 426 25.61 -83.29 -38.91
C PHE A 426 27.03 -82.81 -39.26
N TYR A 427 27.73 -82.23 -38.28
CA TYR A 427 29.08 -81.68 -38.42
C TYR A 427 30.20 -82.63 -37.97
N TYR A 428 29.89 -83.80 -37.41
CA TYR A 428 30.88 -84.81 -36.98
C TYR A 428 31.23 -85.78 -38.12
N LYS A 429 31.61 -85.22 -39.27
CA LYS A 429 31.96 -85.95 -40.49
C LYS A 429 33.17 -85.28 -41.18
N PRO A 430 33.88 -85.97 -42.09
CA PRO A 430 34.98 -85.37 -42.85
C PRO A 430 34.53 -84.07 -43.57
N GLY A 431 35.24 -82.96 -43.34
CA GLY A 431 34.93 -81.62 -43.85
C GLY A 431 33.84 -80.86 -43.07
N GLY A 432 33.34 -81.43 -41.97
CA GLY A 432 32.27 -80.87 -41.16
C GLY A 432 32.63 -79.57 -40.44
N TYR A 433 33.92 -79.37 -40.10
CA TYR A 433 34.37 -78.16 -39.41
C TYR A 433 34.18 -76.90 -40.27
N HIS A 434 34.59 -76.94 -41.54
CA HIS A 434 34.41 -75.80 -42.45
C HIS A 434 32.93 -75.46 -42.68
N LEU A 435 32.07 -76.48 -42.81
CA LEU A 435 30.62 -76.28 -42.93
C LEU A 435 30.03 -75.64 -41.67
N PHE A 436 30.51 -76.03 -40.48
CA PHE A 436 30.09 -75.45 -39.21
C PHE A 436 30.48 -73.97 -39.09
N ILE A 437 31.73 -73.63 -39.41
CA ILE A 437 32.21 -72.24 -39.37
C ILE A 437 31.47 -71.37 -40.39
N GLN A 438 31.29 -71.86 -41.63
CA GLN A 438 30.52 -71.13 -42.64
C GLN A 438 29.10 -70.85 -42.15
N LYS A 439 28.41 -71.86 -41.60
CA LYS A 439 27.05 -71.68 -41.10
C LYS A 439 27.00 -70.70 -39.93
N THR A 440 27.96 -70.78 -39.02
CA THR A 440 28.08 -69.86 -37.88
C THR A 440 28.24 -68.42 -38.35
N GLN A 441 29.08 -68.17 -39.37
CA GLN A 441 29.27 -66.82 -39.95
C GLN A 441 28.01 -66.30 -40.65
N GLU A 442 27.27 -67.16 -41.37
CA GLU A 442 25.96 -66.79 -41.95
C GLU A 442 24.95 -66.37 -40.87
N LEU A 443 24.90 -67.10 -39.75
CA LEU A 443 23.99 -66.80 -38.64
C LEU A 443 24.41 -65.55 -37.86
N LYS A 444 25.72 -65.31 -37.67
CA LYS A 444 26.24 -64.05 -37.14
C LYS A 444 25.79 -62.87 -38.00
N LYS A 445 25.91 -62.99 -39.33
CA LYS A 445 25.44 -61.95 -40.27
C LYS A 445 23.94 -61.68 -40.11
N LYS A 446 23.13 -62.73 -40.03
CA LYS A 446 21.67 -62.60 -39.80
C LYS A 446 21.37 -61.90 -38.47
N TYR A 447 22.10 -62.22 -37.40
CA TYR A 447 21.98 -61.52 -36.12
C TYR A 447 22.32 -60.02 -36.26
N TYR A 448 23.39 -59.66 -36.96
CA TYR A 448 23.75 -58.26 -37.18
C TYR A 448 22.72 -57.48 -38.02
N GLU A 449 22.00 -58.14 -38.93
CA GLU A 449 20.95 -57.53 -39.76
C GLU A 449 19.65 -57.21 -38.98
N GLU A 450 19.42 -57.83 -37.82
CA GLU A 450 18.22 -57.56 -37.01
C GLU A 450 18.22 -56.14 -36.40
N PRO A 451 17.16 -55.33 -36.59
CA PRO A 451 17.13 -53.97 -36.06
C PRO A 451 16.92 -53.93 -34.54
N ARG A 452 17.33 -52.82 -33.91
CA ARG A 452 17.05 -52.49 -32.50
C ARG A 452 17.46 -53.55 -31.51
N LYS A 453 18.63 -54.16 -31.70
CA LYS A 453 19.21 -55.06 -30.70
C LYS A 453 19.60 -54.30 -29.44
N GLY A 454 20.09 -53.08 -29.64
CA GLY A 454 20.48 -52.14 -28.60
C GLY A 454 21.90 -52.33 -28.08
N VAL A 455 22.18 -51.66 -26.98
CA VAL A 455 23.54 -51.41 -26.46
C VAL A 455 24.26 -52.65 -25.92
N GLN A 456 23.61 -53.81 -25.85
CA GLN A 456 24.18 -55.07 -25.36
C GLN A 456 24.42 -56.09 -26.49
N ALA A 457 24.23 -55.70 -27.76
CA ALA A 457 24.26 -56.62 -28.90
C ALA A 457 25.56 -57.42 -29.02
N GLU A 458 26.72 -56.77 -28.92
CA GLU A 458 28.01 -57.42 -29.07
C GLU A 458 28.38 -58.24 -27.83
N GLU A 459 28.19 -57.67 -26.63
CA GLU A 459 28.48 -58.35 -25.36
C GLU A 459 27.71 -59.68 -25.22
N VAL A 460 26.42 -59.68 -25.55
CA VAL A 460 25.56 -60.87 -25.44
C VAL A 460 25.91 -61.90 -26.50
N LEU A 461 26.16 -61.49 -27.76
CA LEU A 461 26.62 -62.38 -28.81
C LEU A 461 27.94 -63.05 -28.43
N GLN A 462 28.91 -62.30 -27.94
CA GLN A 462 30.21 -62.84 -27.56
C GLN A 462 30.13 -63.81 -26.38
N LYS A 463 29.31 -63.50 -25.37
CA LYS A 463 29.06 -64.42 -24.26
C LYS A 463 28.44 -65.72 -24.75
N PHE A 464 27.52 -65.65 -25.70
CA PHE A 464 26.92 -66.84 -26.31
C PHE A 464 27.93 -67.64 -27.12
N LEU A 465 28.72 -67.02 -28.00
CA LEU A 465 29.72 -67.70 -28.81
C LEU A 465 30.77 -68.40 -27.93
N ARG A 466 31.28 -67.74 -26.88
CA ARG A 466 32.21 -68.35 -25.92
C ARG A 466 31.63 -69.57 -25.22
N SER A 467 30.32 -69.57 -24.93
CA SER A 467 29.66 -70.75 -24.36
C SER A 467 29.65 -71.97 -25.30
N LYS A 468 30.00 -71.78 -26.58
CA LYS A 468 30.09 -72.81 -27.61
C LYS A 468 31.54 -73.13 -28.01
N ASP A 469 32.55 -72.59 -27.34
CA ASP A 469 33.97 -72.81 -27.67
C ASP A 469 34.35 -74.30 -27.55
N ASP A 470 33.97 -74.97 -26.46
CA ASP A 470 34.25 -76.39 -26.25
C ASP A 470 33.63 -77.27 -27.35
N LEU A 471 32.42 -76.92 -27.78
CA LEU A 471 31.71 -77.60 -28.86
C LEU A 471 32.46 -77.41 -30.19
N THR A 472 32.87 -76.18 -30.49
CA THR A 472 33.64 -75.86 -31.70
C THR A 472 34.96 -76.63 -31.72
N GLY A 473 35.64 -76.71 -30.57
CA GLY A 473 36.85 -77.51 -30.39
C GLY A 473 36.61 -79.00 -30.66
N ALA A 474 35.51 -79.57 -30.16
CA ALA A 474 35.17 -80.98 -30.40
C ALA A 474 34.93 -81.30 -31.87
N ILE A 475 34.24 -80.41 -32.61
CA ILE A 475 34.01 -80.57 -34.06
C ILE A 475 35.35 -80.50 -34.82
N LEU A 476 36.23 -79.54 -34.47
CA LEU A 476 37.55 -79.39 -35.08
C LEU A 476 38.42 -80.64 -34.89
N GLN A 477 38.42 -81.22 -33.68
CA GLN A 477 39.20 -82.42 -33.39
C GLN A 477 38.69 -83.65 -34.13
N THR A 478 37.38 -83.76 -34.34
CA THR A 478 36.75 -84.90 -35.02
C THR A 478 36.99 -84.91 -36.53
N ASP A 479 37.21 -83.75 -37.15
CA ASP A 479 37.38 -83.65 -38.59
C ASP A 479 38.67 -84.32 -39.08
N GLN A 480 38.54 -85.32 -39.96
CA GLN A 480 39.65 -86.12 -40.50
C GLN A 480 40.25 -85.52 -41.78
N THR A 481 39.60 -84.52 -42.40
CA THR A 481 40.15 -83.86 -43.60
C THR A 481 41.22 -82.83 -43.29
N LEU A 482 41.37 -82.46 -42.01
CA LEU A 482 42.35 -81.49 -41.52
C LEU A 482 43.53 -82.22 -40.87
N THR A 483 44.74 -81.82 -41.24
CA THR A 483 45.98 -82.25 -40.57
C THR A 483 46.10 -81.59 -39.19
N GLU A 484 46.92 -82.16 -38.29
CA GLU A 484 47.18 -81.53 -36.99
C GLU A 484 47.74 -80.10 -37.13
N LYS A 485 48.54 -79.84 -38.16
CA LYS A 485 49.05 -78.49 -38.43
C LYS A 485 47.93 -77.53 -38.77
N GLU A 486 46.98 -77.92 -39.62
CA GLU A 486 45.81 -77.10 -39.98
C GLU A 486 44.88 -76.89 -38.77
N LYS A 487 44.66 -77.92 -37.95
CA LYS A 487 43.89 -77.79 -36.70
C LYS A 487 44.55 -76.79 -35.72
N ASN A 488 45.88 -76.83 -35.58
CA ASN A 488 46.60 -75.88 -34.73
C ASN A 488 46.54 -74.44 -35.27
N ILE A 489 46.62 -74.25 -36.59
CA ILE A 489 46.45 -72.93 -37.23
C ILE A 489 45.06 -72.37 -36.93
N GLU A 490 44.03 -73.22 -37.00
CA GLU A 490 42.66 -72.82 -36.77
C GLU A 490 42.39 -72.45 -35.29
N VAL A 491 42.95 -73.20 -34.34
CA VAL A 491 42.89 -72.84 -32.90
C VAL A 491 43.51 -71.46 -32.66
N GLU A 492 44.66 -71.17 -33.28
CA GLU A 492 45.29 -69.86 -33.15
C GLU A 492 44.48 -68.75 -33.85
N HIS A 493 43.84 -69.04 -34.99
CA HIS A 493 42.93 -68.12 -35.67
C HIS A 493 41.73 -67.76 -34.79
N VAL A 494 41.04 -68.74 -34.19
CA VAL A 494 39.90 -68.51 -33.29
C VAL A 494 40.31 -67.71 -32.05
N LYS A 495 41.49 -68.01 -31.46
CA LYS A 495 42.04 -67.20 -30.36
C LYS A 495 42.30 -65.76 -30.77
N ALA A 496 42.84 -65.54 -31.97
CA ALA A 496 43.09 -64.20 -32.50
C ALA A 496 41.78 -63.43 -32.74
N GLU A 497 40.76 -64.07 -33.32
CA GLU A 497 39.41 -63.49 -33.49
C GLU A 497 38.77 -63.12 -32.14
N ALA A 498 38.86 -64.01 -31.14
CA ALA A 498 38.35 -63.77 -29.80
C ALA A 498 39.08 -62.61 -29.08
N ALA A 499 40.40 -62.50 -29.26
CA ALA A 499 41.19 -61.40 -28.74
C ALA A 499 40.83 -60.06 -29.42
N GLN A 500 40.71 -60.06 -30.75
CA GLN A 500 40.30 -58.88 -31.52
C GLN A 500 38.91 -58.39 -31.11
N THR A 501 37.97 -59.31 -30.86
CA THR A 501 36.61 -58.92 -30.46
C THR A 501 36.57 -58.43 -29.01
N THR A 502 37.41 -58.97 -28.13
CA THR A 502 37.58 -58.44 -26.77
C THR A 502 38.07 -57.00 -26.79
N VAL A 503 38.99 -56.67 -27.69
CA VAL A 503 39.46 -55.29 -27.90
C VAL A 503 38.33 -54.40 -28.42
N GLN A 504 37.49 -54.88 -29.34
CA GLN A 504 36.32 -54.13 -29.83
C GLN A 504 35.32 -53.81 -28.71
N ILE A 505 34.94 -54.80 -27.89
CA ILE A 505 34.04 -54.57 -26.74
C ILE A 505 34.65 -53.56 -25.76
N GLN A 506 35.96 -53.65 -25.48
CA GLN A 506 36.63 -52.68 -24.61
C GLN A 506 36.60 -51.27 -25.21
N GLN A 507 36.81 -51.12 -26.52
CA GLN A 507 36.70 -49.84 -27.21
C GLN A 507 35.28 -49.28 -27.16
N GLU A 508 34.25 -50.10 -27.37
CA GLU A 508 32.84 -49.68 -27.25
C GLU A 508 32.49 -49.25 -25.83
N MET A 509 32.95 -49.99 -24.81
CA MET A 509 32.75 -49.63 -23.41
C MET A 509 33.44 -48.31 -23.05
N GLN A 510 34.64 -48.08 -23.60
CA GLN A 510 35.36 -46.82 -23.40
C GLN A 510 34.66 -45.64 -24.09
N GLN A 511 34.18 -45.82 -25.32
CA GLN A 511 33.35 -44.84 -26.02
C GLN A 511 32.06 -44.52 -25.24
N LYS A 512 31.42 -45.53 -24.65
CA LYS A 512 30.24 -45.35 -23.79
C LYS A 512 30.55 -44.51 -22.55
N ILE A 513 31.67 -44.76 -21.88
CA ILE A 513 32.11 -43.95 -20.71
C ILE A 513 32.39 -42.50 -21.13
N GLU A 514 33.10 -42.30 -22.25
CA GLU A 514 33.38 -40.96 -22.78
C GLU A 514 32.09 -40.20 -23.15
N GLN A 515 31.12 -40.88 -23.78
CA GLN A 515 29.82 -40.29 -24.10
C GLN A 515 29.07 -39.86 -22.83
N LEU A 516 29.07 -40.68 -21.78
CA LEU A 516 28.43 -40.36 -20.50
C LEU A 516 29.11 -39.17 -19.81
N LEU A 517 30.45 -39.13 -19.79
CA LEU A 517 31.21 -38.02 -19.20
C LEU A 517 30.97 -36.72 -19.97
N HIS A 518 31.08 -36.75 -21.30
CA HIS A 518 30.83 -35.57 -22.12
C HIS A 518 29.40 -35.05 -21.96
N GLN A 519 28.43 -35.96 -21.85
CA GLN A 519 27.04 -35.58 -21.63
C GLN A 519 26.86 -34.93 -20.26
N LYS A 520 27.49 -35.46 -19.19
CA LYS A 520 27.45 -34.87 -17.84
C LYS A 520 28.06 -33.46 -17.80
N GLU A 521 29.17 -33.24 -18.50
CA GLU A 521 29.74 -31.89 -18.64
C GLU A 521 28.78 -30.94 -19.35
N LYS A 522 28.16 -31.41 -20.44
CA LYS A 522 27.29 -30.59 -21.27
C LYS A 522 25.94 -30.27 -20.61
N THR A 523 25.41 -31.15 -19.75
CA THR A 523 24.22 -30.87 -18.92
C THR A 523 24.56 -29.90 -17.80
N HIS A 524 25.73 -30.06 -17.15
CA HIS A 524 26.22 -29.13 -16.15
C HIS A 524 26.41 -27.71 -16.73
N GLU A 525 27.01 -27.58 -17.90
CA GLU A 525 27.17 -26.30 -18.60
C GLU A 525 25.83 -25.66 -18.97
N GLU A 526 24.87 -26.45 -19.49
CA GLU A 526 23.52 -25.96 -19.82
C GLU A 526 22.77 -25.49 -18.57
N HIS A 527 22.87 -26.24 -17.46
CA HIS A 527 22.28 -25.87 -16.19
C HIS A 527 22.86 -24.54 -15.67
N MET A 528 24.19 -24.40 -15.68
CA MET A 528 24.87 -23.16 -15.27
C MET A 528 24.47 -21.97 -16.15
N LYS A 529 24.30 -22.19 -17.46
CA LYS A 529 23.84 -21.15 -18.38
C LYS A 529 22.40 -20.71 -18.08
N GLN A 530 21.48 -21.66 -17.90
CA GLN A 530 20.08 -21.34 -17.58
C GLN A 530 19.94 -20.61 -16.24
N LEU A 531 20.73 -21.01 -15.25
CA LEU A 531 20.78 -20.35 -13.96
C LEU A 531 21.30 -18.92 -14.07
N THR A 532 22.40 -18.72 -14.82
CA THR A 532 22.98 -17.39 -15.06
C THR A 532 21.98 -16.47 -15.75
N GLU A 533 21.34 -16.93 -16.83
CA GLU A 533 20.33 -16.15 -17.56
C GLU A 533 19.15 -15.74 -16.66
N MET A 534 18.71 -16.60 -15.74
CA MET A 534 17.64 -16.27 -14.81
C MET A 534 18.09 -15.28 -13.73
N MET A 535 19.30 -15.46 -13.18
CA MET A 535 19.87 -14.51 -12.22
C MET A 535 20.02 -13.12 -12.85
N GLU A 536 20.48 -13.04 -14.10
CA GLU A 536 20.56 -11.79 -14.85
C GLU A 536 19.19 -11.16 -15.10
N LYS A 537 18.19 -11.95 -15.52
CA LYS A 537 16.81 -11.45 -15.69
C LYS A 537 16.20 -10.95 -14.38
N GLY A 538 16.39 -11.70 -13.29
CA GLY A 538 15.93 -11.32 -11.96
C GLY A 538 16.61 -10.04 -11.47
N GLN A 539 17.93 -9.95 -11.62
CA GLN A 539 18.69 -8.74 -11.29
C GLN A 539 18.28 -7.55 -12.15
N ALA A 540 18.04 -7.73 -13.45
CA ALA A 540 17.58 -6.67 -14.34
C ALA A 540 16.22 -6.12 -13.92
N GLN A 541 15.26 -7.01 -13.57
CA GLN A 541 13.96 -6.59 -13.05
C GLN A 541 14.08 -5.84 -11.71
N VAL A 542 14.96 -6.31 -10.81
CA VAL A 542 15.22 -5.62 -9.54
C VAL A 542 15.86 -4.26 -9.78
N ARG A 543 16.85 -4.15 -10.68
CA ARG A 543 17.49 -2.88 -11.04
C ARG A 543 16.51 -1.90 -11.68
N GLU A 544 15.67 -2.36 -12.61
CA GLU A 544 14.65 -1.51 -13.24
C GLU A 544 13.65 -0.99 -12.20
N MET A 545 13.26 -1.84 -11.26
CA MET A 545 12.37 -1.44 -10.16
C MET A 545 13.06 -0.48 -9.19
N GLN A 546 14.33 -0.71 -8.86
CA GLN A 546 15.14 0.19 -8.04
C GLN A 546 15.29 1.55 -8.71
N GLN A 547 15.65 1.59 -9.99
CA GLN A 547 15.76 2.84 -10.76
C GLN A 547 14.43 3.59 -10.81
N LYS A 548 13.30 2.91 -11.04
CA LYS A 548 11.98 3.57 -10.99
C LYS A 548 11.66 4.13 -9.61
N ASN A 549 11.99 3.41 -8.55
CA ASN A 549 11.78 3.87 -7.18
C ASN A 549 12.71 5.05 -6.82
N GLU A 550 13.96 5.01 -7.27
CA GLU A 550 14.97 6.05 -7.03
C GLU A 550 14.64 7.32 -7.82
N GLN A 551 14.22 7.19 -9.09
CA GLN A 551 13.69 8.32 -9.87
C GLN A 551 12.47 8.95 -9.20
N LEU A 552 11.55 8.12 -8.67
CA LEU A 552 10.39 8.62 -7.95
C LEU A 552 10.80 9.35 -6.65
N LEU A 553 11.86 8.88 -5.98
CA LEU A 553 12.40 9.50 -4.78
C LEU A 553 13.09 10.83 -5.10
N GLN A 554 13.94 10.88 -6.14
CA GLN A 554 14.60 12.10 -6.60
C GLN A 554 13.60 13.16 -7.02
N GLN A 555 12.60 12.82 -7.84
CA GLN A 555 11.53 13.74 -8.21
C GLN A 555 10.81 14.31 -6.97
N ARG A 556 10.67 13.51 -5.92
CA ARG A 556 10.03 13.94 -4.66
C ARG A 556 10.94 14.89 -3.87
N GLU A 557 12.24 14.62 -3.82
CA GLU A 557 13.22 15.51 -3.19
C GLU A 557 13.29 16.86 -3.90
N GLU A 558 13.38 16.87 -5.24
CA GLU A 558 13.35 18.09 -6.06
C GLU A 558 12.07 18.89 -5.84
N THR A 559 10.90 18.22 -5.88
CA THR A 559 9.61 18.88 -5.63
C THR A 559 9.52 19.45 -4.22
N HIS A 560 10.11 18.75 -3.23
CA HIS A 560 10.13 19.20 -1.85
C HIS A 560 11.08 20.40 -1.65
N GLU A 561 12.25 20.39 -2.29
CA GLU A 561 13.23 21.48 -2.24
C GLU A 561 12.68 22.75 -2.90
N GLU A 562 12.04 22.62 -4.05
CA GLU A 562 11.40 23.75 -4.74
C GLU A 562 10.24 24.34 -3.92
N ARG A 563 9.44 23.48 -3.27
CA ARG A 563 8.40 23.94 -2.32
C ARG A 563 8.99 24.63 -1.10
N MET A 564 10.08 24.12 -0.53
CA MET A 564 10.75 24.75 0.60
C MET A 564 11.28 26.13 0.24
N LYS A 565 11.83 26.29 -0.97
CA LYS A 565 12.27 27.59 -1.48
C LYS A 565 11.12 28.59 -1.59
N GLN A 566 10.00 28.18 -2.19
CA GLN A 566 8.78 29.02 -2.29
C GLN A 566 8.19 29.39 -0.91
N LEU A 567 8.22 28.46 0.05
CA LEU A 567 7.80 28.72 1.44
C LEU A 567 8.70 29.74 2.13
N THR A 568 10.01 29.68 1.87
CA THR A 568 10.99 30.62 2.42
C THR A 568 10.74 32.02 1.86
N GLU A 569 10.58 32.15 0.55
CA GLU A 569 10.25 33.43 -0.12
C GLU A 569 8.95 34.04 0.42
N LYS A 570 7.88 33.24 0.55
CA LYS A 570 6.61 33.70 1.15
C LYS A 570 6.74 34.12 2.61
N THR A 571 7.60 33.44 3.37
CA THR A 571 7.83 33.80 4.78
C THR A 571 8.53 35.15 4.90
N GLU A 572 9.49 35.43 4.01
CA GLU A 572 10.14 36.74 3.92
C GLU A 572 9.16 37.85 3.54
N GLU A 573 8.28 37.62 2.54
CA GLU A 573 7.22 38.56 2.17
C GLU A 573 6.29 38.90 3.35
N VAL A 574 5.84 37.87 4.08
CA VAL A 574 4.99 38.05 5.26
C VAL A 574 5.72 38.83 6.36
N GLN A 575 7.02 38.58 6.58
CA GLN A 575 7.81 39.35 7.54
C GLN A 575 7.97 40.83 7.16
N ILE A 576 8.07 41.14 5.87
CA ILE A 576 8.10 42.52 5.36
C ILE A 576 6.75 43.20 5.64
N GLN A 577 5.64 42.56 5.26
CA GLN A 577 4.29 43.09 5.51
C GLN A 577 4.00 43.28 7.00
N MET A 578 4.48 42.38 7.86
CA MET A 578 4.31 42.49 9.30
C MET A 578 5.06 43.70 9.87
N ARG A 579 6.27 43.98 9.37
CA ARG A 579 7.02 45.19 9.74
C ARG A 579 6.31 46.47 9.31
N GLU A 580 5.77 46.51 8.09
CA GLU A 580 4.98 47.66 7.61
C GLU A 580 3.72 47.88 8.45
N MET A 581 3.03 46.81 8.84
CA MET A 581 1.84 46.88 9.68
C MET A 581 2.19 47.38 11.09
N GLN A 582 3.31 46.93 11.66
CA GLN A 582 3.80 47.42 12.95
C GLN A 582 4.09 48.93 12.91
N GLN A 583 4.76 49.42 11.85
CA GLN A 583 5.01 50.85 11.67
C GLN A 583 3.71 51.66 11.56
N LYS A 584 2.72 51.18 10.79
CA LYS A 584 1.40 51.83 10.69
C LYS A 584 0.68 51.88 12.05
N ASN A 585 0.73 50.79 12.81
CA ASN A 585 0.13 50.76 14.15
C ASN A 585 0.80 51.76 15.10
N GLU A 586 2.13 51.89 15.06
CA GLU A 586 2.86 52.89 15.84
C GLU A 586 2.44 54.33 15.48
N GLN A 587 2.29 54.62 14.18
CA GLN A 587 1.80 55.92 13.71
C GLN A 587 0.37 56.21 14.20
N LEU A 588 -0.52 55.23 14.14
CA LEU A 588 -1.90 55.35 14.66
C LEU A 588 -1.93 55.58 16.17
N LEU A 589 -1.09 54.89 16.94
CA LEU A 589 -0.95 55.09 18.38
C LEU A 589 -0.44 56.50 18.71
N GLN A 590 0.47 57.05 17.90
CA GLN A 590 0.94 58.42 18.07
C GLN A 590 -0.15 59.44 17.74
N GLN A 591 -0.91 59.23 16.65
CA GLN A 591 -2.06 60.09 16.31
C GLN A 591 -3.12 60.09 17.41
N LYS A 592 -3.41 58.91 17.98
CA LYS A 592 -4.34 58.78 19.10
C LYS A 592 -3.90 59.61 20.31
N ARG A 593 -2.62 59.51 20.70
CA ARG A 593 -2.06 60.33 21.81
C ARG A 593 -2.21 61.83 21.54
N ASN A 594 -1.91 62.29 20.32
CA ASN A 594 -2.07 63.69 19.94
C ASN A 594 -3.55 64.14 19.99
N HIS A 595 -4.49 63.27 19.64
CA HIS A 595 -5.93 63.57 19.76
C HIS A 595 -6.40 63.62 21.21
N GLU A 596 -5.93 62.71 22.07
CA GLU A 596 -6.22 62.72 23.50
C GLU A 596 -5.73 64.02 24.17
N GLU A 597 -4.53 64.50 23.83
CA GLU A 597 -4.03 65.79 24.32
C GLU A 597 -4.87 66.98 23.84
N ARG A 598 -5.29 66.98 22.56
CA ARG A 598 -6.20 68.02 22.03
C ARG A 598 -7.55 68.02 22.74
N ILE A 599 -8.13 66.85 22.99
CA ILE A 599 -9.39 66.73 23.73
C ILE A 599 -9.24 67.29 25.15
N LYS A 600 -8.11 66.99 25.82
CA LYS A 600 -7.84 67.53 27.16
C LYS A 600 -7.77 69.06 27.17
N GLN A 601 -7.04 69.66 26.22
CA GLN A 601 -6.95 71.11 26.06
C GLN A 601 -8.31 71.77 25.76
N LEU A 602 -9.12 71.16 24.89
CA LEU A 602 -10.47 71.61 24.59
C LEU A 602 -11.38 71.56 25.82
N THR A 603 -11.28 70.49 26.61
CA THR A 603 -12.07 70.32 27.85
C THR A 603 -11.72 71.41 28.87
N GLU A 604 -10.43 71.65 29.12
CA GLU A 604 -9.97 72.73 30.01
C GLU A 604 -10.43 74.12 29.53
N THR A 605 -10.47 74.34 28.21
CA THR A 605 -10.97 75.59 27.63
C THR A 605 -12.47 75.73 27.83
N MET A 606 -13.25 74.67 27.59
CA MET A 606 -14.70 74.66 27.83
C MET A 606 -15.04 74.95 29.29
N GLU A 607 -14.34 74.34 30.24
CA GLU A 607 -14.55 74.60 31.68
C GLU A 607 -14.30 76.06 32.04
N LYS A 608 -13.22 76.66 31.52
CA LYS A 608 -12.94 78.11 31.71
C LYS A 608 -14.04 78.98 31.12
N THR A 609 -14.51 78.68 29.90
CA THR A 609 -15.60 79.44 29.27
C THR A 609 -16.90 79.30 30.06
N GLN A 610 -17.20 78.12 30.59
CA GLN A 610 -18.39 77.87 31.41
C GLN A 610 -18.34 78.64 32.73
N ALA A 611 -17.18 78.69 33.40
CA ALA A 611 -16.97 79.49 34.60
C ALA A 611 -17.16 81.00 34.33
N GLN A 612 -16.60 81.51 33.23
CA GLN A 612 -16.80 82.91 32.81
C GLN A 612 -18.28 83.23 32.52
N MET A 613 -19.00 82.29 31.90
CA MET A 613 -20.43 82.46 31.61
C MET A 613 -21.27 82.49 32.90
N GLN A 614 -20.95 81.65 33.90
CA GLN A 614 -21.60 81.68 35.21
C GLN A 614 -21.34 82.99 35.95
N GLU A 615 -20.10 83.50 35.91
CA GLU A 615 -19.74 84.77 36.55
C GLU A 615 -20.45 85.95 35.89
N MET A 616 -20.58 85.95 34.56
CA MET A 616 -21.38 86.93 33.81
C MET A 616 -22.86 86.86 34.20
N HIS A 617 -23.39 85.65 34.39
CA HIS A 617 -24.78 85.44 34.80
C HIS A 617 -25.05 86.03 36.20
N GLN A 618 -24.15 85.81 37.16
CA GLN A 618 -24.24 86.41 38.50
C GLN A 618 -24.17 87.95 38.46
N LYS A 619 -23.26 88.52 37.66
CA LYS A 619 -23.17 89.98 37.50
C LYS A 619 -24.45 90.57 36.91
N ASN A 620 -25.08 89.88 35.95
CA ASN A 620 -26.37 90.29 35.39
C ASN A 620 -27.51 90.24 36.42
N GLU A 621 -27.56 89.22 37.28
CA GLU A 621 -28.56 89.16 38.36
C GLU A 621 -28.38 90.28 39.39
N GLN A 622 -27.13 90.56 39.79
CA GLN A 622 -26.81 91.69 40.68
C GLN A 622 -27.24 93.03 40.07
N LEU A 623 -26.96 93.24 38.78
CA LEU A 623 -27.37 94.45 38.06
C LEU A 623 -28.90 94.59 38.03
N LEU A 624 -29.63 93.48 37.89
CA LEU A 624 -31.10 93.47 37.90
C LEU A 624 -31.67 93.84 39.29
N GLN A 625 -31.04 93.36 40.37
CA GLN A 625 -31.40 93.76 41.74
C GLN A 625 -31.15 95.24 42.00
N VAL A 626 -29.98 95.76 41.60
CA VAL A 626 -29.65 97.19 41.73
C VAL A 626 -30.68 98.04 40.96
N LYS A 627 -31.06 97.63 39.74
CA LYS A 627 -32.06 98.33 38.94
C LYS A 627 -33.44 98.35 39.60
N LYS A 628 -33.85 97.27 40.27
CA LYS A 628 -35.09 97.23 41.06
C LYS A 628 -35.04 98.20 42.25
N SER A 629 -33.96 98.17 43.04
CA SER A 629 -33.78 99.09 44.17
C SER A 629 -33.76 100.56 43.72
N HIS A 630 -33.09 100.86 42.60
CA HIS A 630 -33.09 102.22 42.04
C HIS A 630 -34.49 102.67 41.63
N LYS A 631 -35.31 101.77 41.04
CA LYS A 631 -36.70 102.06 40.66
C LYS A 631 -37.57 102.38 41.87
N GLU A 632 -37.42 101.66 42.98
CA GLU A 632 -38.11 101.94 44.24
C GLU A 632 -37.69 103.29 44.84
N ARG A 633 -36.39 103.59 44.82
CA ARG A 633 -35.85 104.84 45.35
C ARG A 633 -36.29 106.06 44.55
N VAL A 634 -36.39 105.93 43.23
CA VAL A 634 -36.98 106.96 42.35
C VAL A 634 -38.46 107.17 42.69
N LYS A 635 -39.22 106.09 42.95
CA LYS A 635 -40.63 106.19 43.35
C LYS A 635 -40.79 106.95 44.68
N GLU A 636 -40.00 106.60 45.69
CA GLU A 636 -39.97 107.30 47.00
C GLU A 636 -39.62 108.79 46.86
N LEU A 637 -38.60 109.12 46.06
CA LEU A 637 -38.22 110.52 45.82
C LEU A 637 -39.32 111.31 45.11
N THR A 638 -40.03 110.67 44.17
CA THR A 638 -41.16 111.29 43.46
C THR A 638 -42.32 111.59 44.42
N GLU A 639 -42.63 110.67 45.32
CA GLU A 639 -43.65 110.87 46.38
C GLU A 639 -43.25 111.99 47.35
N LYS A 640 -41.97 112.04 47.75
CA LYS A 640 -41.46 113.14 48.60
C LYS A 640 -41.52 114.49 47.89
N MET A 641 -41.14 114.57 46.61
CA MET A 641 -41.24 115.81 45.83
C MET A 641 -42.69 116.30 45.72
N ALA A 642 -43.64 115.41 45.47
CA ALA A 642 -45.07 115.77 45.42
C ALA A 642 -45.57 116.33 46.75
N LYS A 643 -45.11 115.77 47.88
CA LYS A 643 -45.46 116.26 49.23
C LYS A 643 -44.88 117.64 49.49
N THR A 644 -43.61 117.86 49.18
CA THR A 644 -42.96 119.18 49.34
C THR A 644 -43.61 120.24 48.47
N GLN A 645 -44.04 119.89 47.25
CA GLN A 645 -44.73 120.81 46.36
C GLN A 645 -46.11 121.23 46.91
N ASN A 646 -46.84 120.29 47.51
CA ASN A 646 -48.11 120.57 48.17
C ASN A 646 -47.92 121.45 49.44
N ASP A 647 -46.85 121.19 50.21
CA ASP A 647 -46.49 122.03 51.36
C ASP A 647 -46.10 123.45 50.92
N TYR A 648 -45.38 123.60 49.79
CA TYR A 648 -45.06 124.90 49.20
C TYR A 648 -46.30 125.68 48.76
N GLU A 649 -47.26 125.01 48.10
CA GLU A 649 -48.54 125.63 47.71
C GLU A 649 -49.35 126.11 48.93
N LYS A 650 -49.36 125.35 50.03
CA LYS A 650 -49.96 125.77 51.30
C LYS A 650 -49.29 127.00 51.90
N VAL A 651 -47.96 127.08 51.88
CA VAL A 651 -47.23 128.26 52.36
C VAL A 651 -47.55 129.48 51.50
N CYS A 652 -47.65 129.34 50.17
CA CYS A 652 -48.06 130.43 49.29
C CYS A 652 -49.50 130.91 49.60
N GLN A 653 -50.43 130.01 49.91
CA GLN A 653 -51.79 130.37 50.32
C GLN A 653 -51.81 131.14 51.66
N LEU A 654 -51.07 130.69 52.67
CA LEU A 654 -50.96 131.38 53.95
C LEU A 654 -50.35 132.78 53.80
N TYR A 655 -49.32 132.93 52.97
CA TYR A 655 -48.69 134.21 52.69
C TYR A 655 -49.64 135.18 51.96
N SER A 656 -50.53 134.66 51.10
CA SER A 656 -51.56 135.49 50.45
C SER A 656 -52.63 135.99 51.44
N GLN A 657 -53.04 135.16 52.40
CA GLN A 657 -54.00 135.52 53.45
C GLN A 657 -53.43 136.58 54.40
N GLU A 658 -52.17 136.42 54.82
CA GLU A 658 -51.49 137.37 55.71
C GLU A 658 -51.29 138.74 55.03
N ARG A 659 -51.07 138.76 53.70
CA ARG A 659 -50.99 140.00 52.91
C ARG A 659 -52.34 140.73 52.86
N GLU A 660 -53.46 140.02 52.74
CA GLU A 660 -54.80 140.63 52.75
C GLU A 660 -55.17 141.19 54.13
N GLU A 661 -54.83 140.50 55.22
CA GLU A 661 -55.01 141.02 56.59
C GLU A 661 -54.17 142.27 56.87
N ASN A 662 -52.93 142.32 56.39
CA ASN A 662 -52.07 143.50 56.53
C ASN A 662 -52.60 144.72 55.77
N ILE A 663 -53.28 144.51 54.64
CA ILE A 663 -53.93 145.60 53.87
C ILE A 663 -55.12 146.16 54.66
N LYS A 664 -55.97 145.31 55.25
CA LYS A 664 -57.10 145.73 56.09
C LYS A 664 -56.66 146.52 57.33
N LEU A 665 -55.62 146.06 58.03
CA LEU A 665 -55.06 146.75 59.20
C LEU A 665 -54.49 148.15 58.89
N LYS A 666 -53.93 148.34 57.68
CA LYS A 666 -53.44 149.67 57.24
C LYS A 666 -54.57 150.65 56.92
N GLU A 667 -55.74 150.17 56.52
CA GLU A 667 -56.92 151.01 56.28
C GLU A 667 -57.59 151.45 57.59
N GLU A 668 -57.69 150.57 58.58
CA GLU A 668 -58.19 150.91 59.93
C GLU A 668 -57.30 151.94 60.66
N LEU A 669 -55.98 151.83 60.50
CA LEU A 669 -55.04 152.79 61.09
C LEU A 669 -55.09 154.18 60.43
N ARG A 670 -55.56 154.26 59.17
CA ARG A 670 -55.79 155.52 58.46
C ARG A 670 -57.06 156.20 58.98
N HIS A 671 -58.12 155.42 59.22
CA HIS A 671 -59.41 155.91 59.72
C HIS A 671 -59.35 156.44 61.18
N LEU A 672 -58.42 155.92 62.00
CA LEU A 672 -58.18 156.38 63.38
C LEU A 672 -57.35 157.68 63.46
N LYS A 673 -56.54 158.00 62.43
CA LYS A 673 -55.77 159.26 62.39
C LYS A 673 -56.61 160.47 61.97
N GLU A 674 -57.72 160.26 61.25
CA GLU A 674 -58.61 161.35 60.79
C GLU A 674 -59.64 161.79 61.85
N LYS A 675 -59.92 161.00 62.89
CA LYS A 675 -60.82 161.39 63.99
C LYS A 675 -60.20 162.29 65.07
N ARG A 676 -58.92 162.69 64.94
CA ARG A 676 -58.18 163.51 65.92
C ARG A 676 -58.13 165.02 65.58
N CYS A 677 -59.02 165.52 64.72
CA CYS A 677 -58.99 166.92 64.24
C CYS A 677 -60.31 167.73 64.36
N PHE A 678 -61.30 167.28 65.16
CA PHE A 678 -62.46 168.09 65.54
C PHE A 678 -62.75 167.86 67.04
N ILE A 679 -63.02 168.94 67.80
CA ILE A 679 -63.04 169.12 69.29
C ILE A 679 -61.66 169.61 69.78
N SER A 680 -61.42 170.84 70.29
CA SER A 680 -62.24 171.88 70.95
C SER A 680 -63.20 171.39 72.01
#